data_AF-A0A0C3PJP5-F1
#
_entry.id   AF-A0A0C3PJP5-F1
#
_cell.length_a   1.000
_cell.length_b   1.000
_cell.length_c   1.000
_cell.angle_alpha   90.00
_cell.angle_beta   90.00
_cell.angle_gamma   90.00
#
_symmetry.space_group_name_H-M   'P 1'
#
loop_
_entity.id
_entity.type
_entity.pdbx_description
1 polymer ?
#
loop_
_entity_poly.entity_id
_entity_poly.type
_entity_poly.pdbx_seq_one_letter_code
_entity_poly.pdbx_strand_id
1 'polypeptide(L)'
;MDTAPMRNPLYLRSSVLLFGQSSIHALLPSTLTAQVESLLENGKISDAQALLGKAETQGAQSEVFQYLHQCIAFKLFGQTRFQDATQHFVKGATDPRVLISYFEELRPALCDETPSSELNQNNAGNTKCGFMEVEVYAGVQKYMPSETSVDDVIRNYSPYLRPQMLSETDGADNTPYASTSSVPSSSVSGTRTHPATVAMRDVLGSQARDMIEAALSAMLVEQAEFWTRDVVEITATALALHYAHSGNVPSLLASFRPALRSISPRPPSRPPSRPTSSQLHLPPSETFVSLLPSARSSTHSLQRPTMTIRPHTLARVLETLELWSPLIELWRAVGDVARLISVLASLVEGTYHDASVSDPLGQIFAILSSLQQPERTAADVIIAPTIGEAERRSLMRKWGVWLAARDADRGLSLLMSGPPTRVQRPTTVGGRTKNKDWEGEQEKTDELAVLAELRKTGSAAAKKYLEWLIVGKGRENSLLQGQLVESCVEDLFECLRDDAIAKLWRAKCASYTSATPTTAASLSKFPSTQAASLMSDSLPRAANIPPPRPPFLSYFVSTTPDSPSKRTRVKALLALQATPFGSGAEGEALLKRVQERIAEGGWEKALSLEVAVLHSKLSPPSIVLRTLHSLRDSVTAEAFASNGGAYGVISPRIGASAAEGCELADWAKWFVKTVEDRSAAVNRTKSANPGRQPPSEMLKTLVQVYTEDEDVQQVSRLLSSQAQNLEIPDVISLVPESWPLHSVSSFLVRSLRRSLHEKHEGQIVKAIYAGQNLKVFERSYITLRDEGAIIEETIEDGEGGSGESFDGLVEKVAMQLGRGDIHVVDIEGSNGGG
;
A
#
# COMPACT_ATOMS: atom_id res chain seq x y z
N MET A 1 -65.29 -29.61 23.03
CA MET A 1 -65.52 -28.65 21.94
C MET A 1 -66.55 -27.65 22.45
N ASP A 2 -66.07 -26.55 23.02
CA ASP A 2 -66.89 -25.40 23.38
C ASP A 2 -66.57 -24.28 22.39
N THR A 3 -67.48 -24.05 21.45
CA THR A 3 -67.40 -22.94 20.51
C THR A 3 -67.84 -21.67 21.23
N ALA A 4 -66.89 -20.88 21.72
CA ALA A 4 -67.15 -19.50 22.12
C ALA A 4 -67.67 -18.72 20.90
N PRO A 5 -68.76 -17.95 21.00
CA PRO A 5 -69.28 -17.20 19.87
C PRO A 5 -68.30 -16.08 19.52
N MET A 6 -67.89 -16.03 18.25
CA MET A 6 -67.14 -14.90 17.69
C MET A 6 -67.95 -13.61 17.86
N ARG A 7 -67.59 -12.80 18.85
CA ARG A 7 -68.08 -11.42 19.00
C ARG A 7 -67.41 -10.57 17.93
N ASN A 8 -68.11 -10.35 16.83
CA ASN A 8 -67.74 -9.31 15.86
C ASN A 8 -68.49 -8.01 16.24
N PRO A 9 -67.82 -6.95 16.77
CA PRO A 9 -68.47 -5.80 17.39
C PRO A 9 -68.82 -4.66 16.42
N LEU A 10 -68.69 -4.86 15.10
CA LEU A 10 -68.90 -3.78 14.09
C LEU A 10 -70.36 -3.32 13.94
N TYR A 11 -71.31 -3.98 14.60
CA TYR A 11 -72.73 -3.59 14.57
C TYR A 11 -73.18 -3.11 15.94
N LEU A 12 -73.57 -1.83 16.02
CA LEU A 12 -74.29 -1.28 17.16
C LEU A 12 -75.57 -2.09 17.37
N ARG A 13 -75.68 -2.79 18.49
CA ARG A 13 -76.90 -3.49 18.88
C ARG A 13 -77.74 -2.56 19.75
N SER A 14 -78.92 -2.18 19.29
CA SER A 14 -79.91 -1.54 20.15
C SER A 14 -80.48 -2.59 21.11
N SER A 15 -80.37 -2.35 22.40
CA SER A 15 -81.08 -3.13 23.43
C SER A 15 -82.49 -2.58 23.70
N VAL A 16 -82.79 -1.38 23.19
CA VAL A 16 -84.04 -0.66 23.41
C VAL A 16 -84.63 -0.26 22.06
N LEU A 17 -85.86 -0.71 21.81
CA LEU A 17 -86.68 -0.28 20.68
C LEU A 17 -87.82 0.60 21.23
N LEU A 18 -87.97 1.79 20.66
CA LEU A 18 -89.06 2.72 20.96
C LEU A 18 -90.15 2.52 19.92
N PHE A 19 -91.34 2.14 20.38
CA PHE A 19 -92.51 1.99 19.52
C PHE A 19 -93.35 3.27 19.55
N GLY A 20 -93.49 3.94 18.40
CA GLY A 20 -94.40 5.07 18.18
C GLY A 20 -95.65 4.65 17.39
N GLN A 21 -96.64 5.54 17.28
CA GLN A 21 -97.92 5.24 16.59
C GLN A 21 -97.77 4.87 15.11
N SER A 22 -96.67 5.27 14.46
CA SER A 22 -96.42 5.02 13.03
C SER A 22 -94.99 4.58 12.70
N SER A 23 -94.12 4.36 13.69
CA SER A 23 -92.73 3.95 13.46
C SER A 23 -92.08 3.27 14.66
N ILE A 24 -91.11 2.40 14.38
CA ILE A 24 -90.26 1.75 15.37
C ILE A 24 -88.88 2.41 15.27
N HIS A 25 -88.43 3.05 16.34
CA HIS A 25 -87.08 3.62 16.41
C HIS A 25 -86.19 2.71 17.26
N ALA A 26 -84.95 2.47 16.82
CA ALA A 26 -83.96 1.78 17.61
C ALA A 26 -83.06 2.80 18.34
N LEU A 27 -83.04 2.76 19.67
CA LEU A 27 -82.08 3.53 20.46
C LEU A 27 -80.72 2.83 20.39
N LEU A 28 -79.86 3.33 19.50
CA LEU A 28 -78.49 2.90 19.37
C LEU A 28 -77.64 3.66 20.41
N PRO A 29 -76.83 2.97 21.24
CA PRO A 29 -75.90 3.68 22.12
C PRO A 29 -74.90 4.47 21.26
N SER A 30 -74.55 5.70 21.65
CA SER A 30 -73.55 6.49 20.92
C SER A 30 -72.24 5.69 20.84
N THR A 31 -71.60 5.68 19.67
CA THR A 31 -70.31 4.99 19.51
C THR A 31 -69.25 5.62 20.43
N LEU A 32 -68.26 4.83 20.81
CA LEU A 32 -67.09 5.31 21.55
C LEU A 32 -66.45 6.52 20.84
N THR A 33 -66.36 6.47 19.51
CA THR A 33 -65.82 7.56 18.69
C THR A 33 -66.60 8.85 18.83
N ALA A 34 -67.93 8.80 18.68
CA ALA A 34 -68.79 9.98 18.78
C ALA A 34 -68.80 10.57 20.20
N GLN A 35 -68.73 9.72 21.24
CA GLN A 35 -68.64 10.17 22.63
C GLN A 35 -67.32 10.90 22.90
N VAL A 36 -66.20 10.32 22.48
CA VAL A 36 -64.86 10.93 22.66
C VAL A 36 -64.72 12.21 21.83
N GLU A 37 -65.14 12.22 20.57
CA GLU A 37 -65.12 13.42 19.72
C GLU A 37 -65.98 14.55 20.28
N SER A 38 -67.19 14.25 20.76
CA SER A 38 -68.05 15.24 21.40
C SER A 38 -67.40 15.82 22.67
N LEU A 39 -66.71 15.00 23.47
CA LEU A 39 -65.96 15.48 24.64
C LEU A 39 -64.77 16.37 24.25
N LEU A 40 -64.07 16.04 23.16
CA LEU A 40 -62.96 16.85 22.62
C LEU A 40 -63.44 18.19 22.05
N GLU A 41 -64.59 18.23 21.37
CA GLU A 41 -65.23 19.45 20.90
C GLU A 41 -65.65 20.37 22.06
N ASN A 42 -66.15 19.77 23.14
CA ASN A 42 -66.54 20.48 24.36
C ASN A 42 -65.35 20.85 25.27
N GLY A 43 -64.10 20.57 24.85
CA GLY A 43 -62.89 20.90 25.60
C GLY A 43 -62.62 20.05 26.84
N LYS A 44 -63.40 18.99 27.08
CA LYS A 44 -63.28 18.08 28.23
C LYS A 44 -62.32 16.93 27.93
N ILE A 45 -61.04 17.26 27.76
CA ILE A 45 -60.01 16.30 27.32
C ILE A 45 -59.75 15.21 28.37
N SER A 46 -59.74 15.55 29.65
CA SER A 46 -59.49 14.59 30.74
C SER A 46 -60.60 13.54 30.84
N ASP A 47 -61.86 13.92 30.61
CA ASP A 47 -62.99 12.99 30.59
C ASP A 47 -62.90 12.06 29.38
N ALA A 48 -62.48 12.60 28.22
CA ALA A 48 -62.24 11.81 27.01
C ALA A 48 -61.12 10.77 27.21
N GLN A 49 -60.00 11.15 27.85
CA GLN A 49 -58.90 10.23 28.21
C GLN A 49 -59.36 9.12 29.16
N ALA A 50 -60.14 9.47 30.20
CA ALA A 50 -60.65 8.50 31.17
C ALA A 50 -61.65 7.51 30.55
N LEU A 51 -62.48 7.98 29.62
CA LEU A 51 -63.42 7.14 28.87
C LEU A 51 -62.64 6.17 27.97
N LEU A 52 -61.67 6.68 27.22
CA LEU A 52 -60.83 5.86 26.34
C LEU A 52 -60.05 4.80 27.13
N GLY A 53 -59.41 5.17 28.24
CA GLY A 53 -58.68 4.20 29.08
C GLY A 53 -59.57 3.11 29.68
N LYS A 54 -60.82 3.43 30.06
CA LYS A 54 -61.80 2.40 30.47
C LYS A 54 -62.17 1.47 29.32
N ALA A 55 -62.34 2.00 28.11
CA ALA A 55 -62.68 1.21 26.94
C ALA A 55 -61.53 0.27 26.50
N GLU A 56 -60.27 0.71 26.61
CA GLU A 56 -59.09 -0.12 26.33
C GLU A 56 -59.02 -1.36 27.23
N THR A 57 -59.38 -1.23 28.52
CA THR A 57 -59.41 -2.39 29.44
C THR A 57 -60.50 -3.41 29.12
N GLN A 58 -61.47 -3.05 28.26
CA GLN A 58 -62.70 -3.82 28.02
C GLN A 58 -62.77 -4.46 26.61
N GLY A 59 -61.87 -4.17 25.67
CA GLY A 59 -62.02 -4.64 24.29
C GLY A 59 -60.80 -4.59 23.39
N ALA A 60 -60.94 -5.20 22.20
CA ALA A 60 -59.87 -5.47 21.22
C ALA A 60 -60.04 -4.66 19.90
N GLN A 61 -60.39 -3.37 19.98
CA GLN A 61 -60.53 -2.49 18.79
C GLN A 61 -59.29 -1.61 18.56
N SER A 62 -58.18 -2.21 18.15
CA SER A 62 -56.89 -1.51 18.02
C SER A 62 -56.92 -0.27 17.10
N GLU A 63 -57.56 -0.35 15.93
CA GLU A 63 -57.59 0.76 14.97
C GLU A 63 -58.43 1.95 15.46
N VAL A 64 -59.56 1.68 16.12
CA VAL A 64 -60.42 2.72 16.69
C VAL A 64 -59.72 3.41 17.86
N PHE A 65 -58.99 2.66 18.68
CA PHE A 65 -58.19 3.23 19.76
C PHE A 65 -57.01 4.06 19.22
N GLN A 66 -56.35 3.62 18.16
CA GLN A 66 -55.28 4.39 17.49
C GLN A 66 -55.82 5.72 16.95
N TYR A 67 -56.93 5.70 16.23
CA TYR A 67 -57.61 6.90 15.72
C TYR A 67 -57.95 7.88 16.85
N LEU A 68 -58.57 7.40 17.94
CA LEU A 68 -58.96 8.26 19.06
C LEU A 68 -57.75 8.81 19.82
N HIS A 69 -56.68 8.04 19.95
CA HIS A 69 -55.42 8.52 20.51
C HIS A 69 -54.78 9.61 19.65
N GLN A 70 -54.78 9.47 18.32
CA GLN A 70 -54.30 10.52 17.41
C GLN A 70 -55.13 11.81 17.56
N CYS A 71 -56.46 11.73 17.62
CA CYS A 71 -57.33 12.90 17.83
C CYS A 71 -57.04 13.62 19.16
N ILE A 72 -56.89 12.86 20.26
CA ILE A 72 -56.55 13.41 21.58
C ILE A 72 -55.14 14.05 21.54
N ALA A 73 -54.17 13.38 20.91
CA ALA A 73 -52.79 13.85 20.83
C ALA A 73 -52.67 15.20 20.11
N PHE A 74 -53.27 15.34 18.92
CA PHE A 74 -53.23 16.61 18.17
C PHE A 74 -54.01 17.73 18.87
N LYS A 75 -55.11 17.41 19.59
CA LYS A 75 -55.83 18.39 20.40
C LYS A 75 -54.98 18.91 21.57
N LEU A 76 -54.25 18.03 22.26
CA LEU A 76 -53.33 18.39 23.34
C LEU A 76 -52.13 19.18 22.82
N PHE A 77 -51.58 18.76 21.68
CA PHE A 77 -50.47 19.43 20.99
C PHE A 77 -50.83 20.86 20.58
N GLY A 78 -52.01 21.08 19.99
CA GLY A 78 -52.51 22.43 19.67
C GLY A 78 -52.80 23.30 20.89
N GLN A 79 -52.99 22.70 22.08
CA GLN A 79 -53.11 23.42 23.35
C GLN A 79 -51.76 23.60 24.07
N THR A 80 -50.64 23.31 23.42
CA THR A 80 -49.27 23.35 23.98
C THR A 80 -49.05 22.43 25.20
N ARG A 81 -49.93 21.44 25.40
CA ARG A 81 -49.78 20.42 26.45
C ARG A 81 -48.92 19.27 25.95
N PHE A 82 -47.65 19.57 25.66
CA PHE A 82 -46.74 18.65 24.98
C PHE A 82 -46.47 17.36 25.77
N GLN A 83 -46.26 17.46 27.09
CA GLN A 83 -45.99 16.30 27.95
C GLN A 83 -47.10 15.25 27.89
N ASP A 84 -48.36 15.68 27.99
CA ASP A 84 -49.53 14.80 27.94
C ASP A 84 -49.77 14.22 26.53
N ALA A 85 -49.41 14.98 25.49
CA ALA A 85 -49.58 14.56 24.10
C ALA A 85 -48.64 13.38 23.74
N THR A 86 -47.43 13.34 24.30
CA THR A 86 -46.39 12.32 24.02
C THR A 86 -46.94 10.89 24.07
N GLN A 87 -47.60 10.52 25.17
CA GLN A 87 -48.09 9.16 25.39
C GLN A 87 -49.17 8.77 24.36
N HIS A 88 -49.98 9.74 23.95
CA HIS A 88 -51.03 9.53 22.98
C HIS A 88 -50.51 9.46 21.54
N PHE A 89 -49.42 10.18 21.20
CA PHE A 89 -48.76 10.01 19.90
C PHE A 89 -48.19 8.61 19.73
N VAL A 90 -47.56 8.07 20.78
CA VAL A 90 -47.01 6.70 20.81
C VAL A 90 -48.13 5.67 20.74
N LYS A 91 -49.11 5.70 21.66
CA LYS A 91 -50.25 4.76 21.65
C LYS A 91 -51.09 4.83 20.38
N GLY A 92 -51.18 6.01 19.78
CA GLY A 92 -51.88 6.26 18.52
C GLY A 92 -51.15 5.75 17.28
N ALA A 93 -49.90 5.26 17.40
CA ALA A 93 -49.04 4.88 16.28
C ALA A 93 -49.00 5.97 15.19
N THR A 94 -48.85 7.23 15.61
CA THR A 94 -48.87 8.38 14.71
C THR A 94 -47.69 8.31 13.76
N ASP A 95 -47.90 8.54 12.46
CA ASP A 95 -46.81 8.59 11.49
C ASP A 95 -45.82 9.71 11.88
N PRO A 96 -44.55 9.38 12.17
CA PRO A 96 -43.58 10.36 12.64
C PRO A 96 -43.28 11.46 11.66
N ARG A 97 -43.48 11.23 10.35
CA ARG A 97 -43.24 12.25 9.32
C ARG A 97 -44.16 13.46 9.55
N VAL A 98 -45.37 13.22 10.04
CA VAL A 98 -46.32 14.29 10.41
C VAL A 98 -45.78 15.09 11.57
N LEU A 99 -45.27 14.43 12.62
CA LEU A 99 -44.68 15.12 13.77
C LEU A 99 -43.42 15.92 13.37
N ILE A 100 -42.51 15.31 12.62
CA ILE A 100 -41.27 15.92 12.14
C ILE A 100 -41.55 17.18 11.31
N SER A 101 -42.65 17.21 10.53
CA SER A 101 -42.99 18.35 9.67
C SER A 101 -43.21 19.67 10.42
N TYR A 102 -43.68 19.60 11.68
CA TYR A 102 -43.90 20.76 12.54
C TYR A 102 -42.60 21.31 13.14
N PHE A 103 -41.50 20.53 13.18
CA PHE A 103 -40.21 20.97 13.73
C PHE A 103 -39.26 21.36 12.60
N GLU A 104 -39.00 22.66 12.43
CA GLU A 104 -38.20 23.17 11.31
C GLU A 104 -36.79 22.59 11.26
N GLU A 105 -36.17 22.41 12.44
CA GLU A 105 -34.85 21.82 12.63
C GLU A 105 -34.77 20.35 12.16
N LEU A 106 -35.89 19.63 12.17
CA LEU A 106 -35.95 18.20 11.85
C LEU A 106 -36.41 17.94 10.40
N ARG A 107 -36.97 18.95 9.72
CA ARG A 107 -37.40 18.85 8.31
C ARG A 107 -36.34 18.30 7.34
N PRO A 108 -35.03 18.57 7.49
CA PRO A 108 -34.02 17.98 6.61
C PRO A 108 -34.09 16.45 6.56
N ALA A 109 -34.52 15.77 7.63
CA ALA A 109 -34.69 14.31 7.65
C ALA A 109 -35.72 13.81 6.63
N LEU A 110 -36.70 14.65 6.25
CA LEU A 110 -37.77 14.31 5.30
C LEU A 110 -37.32 14.36 3.83
N CYS A 111 -36.25 15.09 3.50
CA CYS A 111 -35.82 15.18 2.11
C CYS A 111 -34.94 13.99 1.71
N ASP A 112 -35.24 13.38 0.57
CA ASP A 112 -34.44 12.31 -0.04
C ASP A 112 -33.34 12.92 -0.90
N GLU A 113 -32.08 12.61 -0.59
CA GLU A 113 -30.97 12.88 -1.50
C GLU A 113 -30.43 11.57 -2.06
N THR A 114 -30.92 11.17 -3.24
CA THR A 114 -30.23 10.15 -4.04
C THR A 114 -29.02 10.79 -4.73
N PRO A 115 -27.79 10.25 -4.61
CA PRO A 115 -26.60 10.80 -5.26
C PRO A 115 -26.52 10.50 -6.78
N SER A 116 -27.65 10.34 -7.46
CA SER A 116 -27.70 10.08 -8.90
C SER A 116 -28.36 11.25 -9.64
N SER A 117 -27.59 12.31 -9.86
CA SER A 117 -27.67 13.09 -11.11
C SER A 117 -26.36 13.85 -11.29
N GLU A 118 -25.37 13.18 -11.87
CA GLU A 118 -24.24 13.86 -12.49
C GLU A 118 -24.76 14.84 -13.56
N LEU A 119 -24.16 16.03 -13.58
CA LEU A 119 -24.22 17.06 -14.63
C LEU A 119 -25.61 17.62 -15.01
N ASN A 120 -25.98 18.72 -14.37
CA ASN A 120 -26.30 19.95 -15.11
C ASN A 120 -26.09 21.17 -14.20
N GLN A 121 -24.85 21.68 -14.22
CA GLN A 121 -24.54 23.01 -13.72
C GLN A 121 -25.23 24.02 -14.66
N ASN A 122 -26.49 24.36 -14.38
CA ASN A 122 -27.16 25.55 -14.92
C ASN A 122 -28.46 25.95 -14.19
N ASN A 123 -28.81 25.34 -13.05
CA ASN A 123 -29.93 25.81 -12.23
C ASN A 123 -29.50 25.92 -10.76
N ALA A 124 -28.90 27.06 -10.41
CA ALA A 124 -28.81 27.48 -9.02
C ALA A 124 -30.22 27.82 -8.54
N GLY A 125 -30.74 27.00 -7.61
CA GLY A 125 -31.94 27.31 -6.84
C GLY A 125 -33.21 26.55 -7.23
N ASN A 126 -33.24 25.23 -7.08
CA ASN A 126 -34.44 24.54 -6.55
C ASN A 126 -34.13 23.07 -6.24
N THR A 127 -33.64 22.78 -5.03
CA THR A 127 -33.72 21.42 -4.48
C THR A 127 -35.19 21.15 -4.19
N LYS A 128 -35.89 20.57 -5.17
CA LYS A 128 -37.30 20.25 -5.08
C LYS A 128 -37.46 19.09 -4.10
N CYS A 129 -37.62 19.38 -2.81
CA CYS A 129 -38.03 18.36 -1.82
C CYS A 129 -39.40 17.85 -2.33
N GLY A 130 -39.45 16.59 -2.77
CA GLY A 130 -40.67 16.01 -3.35
C GLY A 130 -41.80 16.10 -2.34
N PHE A 131 -43.01 16.43 -2.79
CA PHE A 131 -44.19 16.35 -1.92
C PHE A 131 -44.32 14.91 -1.42
N MET A 132 -44.09 14.70 -0.12
CA MET A 132 -44.33 13.42 0.53
C MET A 132 -45.81 13.34 0.91
N GLU A 133 -46.54 12.40 0.31
CA GLU A 133 -47.91 12.12 0.70
C GLU A 133 -47.92 11.19 1.93
N VAL A 134 -48.64 11.61 2.98
CA VAL A 134 -48.81 10.84 4.22
C VAL A 134 -50.30 10.62 4.42
N GLU A 135 -50.70 9.36 4.57
CA GLU A 135 -52.09 8.99 4.83
C GLU A 135 -52.43 9.24 6.30
N VAL A 136 -53.45 10.07 6.54
CA VAL A 136 -53.97 10.38 7.88
C VAL A 136 -55.49 10.17 7.87
N TYR A 137 -56.05 9.65 8.96
CA TYR A 137 -57.50 9.52 9.08
C TYR A 137 -58.18 10.89 8.92
N ALA A 138 -59.20 10.97 8.06
CA ALA A 138 -59.87 12.23 7.72
C ALA A 138 -60.39 13.00 8.95
N GLY A 139 -60.82 12.31 10.01
CA GLY A 139 -61.28 12.94 11.25
C GLY A 139 -60.18 13.53 12.13
N VAL A 140 -58.93 13.05 12.01
CA VAL A 140 -57.77 13.59 12.75
C VAL A 140 -57.40 14.98 12.24
N GLN A 141 -57.57 15.22 10.93
CA GLN A 141 -57.26 16.51 10.28
C GLN A 141 -57.99 17.69 10.95
N LYS A 142 -59.20 17.47 11.50
CA LYS A 142 -59.96 18.48 12.25
C LYS A 142 -59.24 18.98 13.50
N TYR A 143 -58.41 18.14 14.12
CA TYR A 143 -57.72 18.42 15.37
C TYR A 143 -56.25 18.81 15.18
N MET A 144 -55.71 18.65 13.97
CA MET A 144 -54.36 19.09 13.62
C MET A 144 -54.27 20.63 13.66
N PRO A 145 -53.20 21.22 14.24
CA PRO A 145 -53.00 22.66 14.19
C PRO A 145 -52.94 23.19 12.75
N SER A 146 -53.46 24.39 12.54
CA SER A 146 -53.43 25.09 11.24
C SER A 146 -52.06 25.72 10.93
N GLU A 147 -51.26 25.90 11.98
CA GLU A 147 -49.92 26.45 11.96
C GLU A 147 -48.93 25.46 11.32
N THR A 148 -47.90 25.99 10.67
CA THR A 148 -46.92 25.18 9.93
C THR A 148 -45.70 24.76 10.77
N SER A 149 -45.47 25.40 11.92
CA SER A 149 -44.36 25.15 12.82
C SER A 149 -44.80 25.11 14.28
N VAL A 150 -44.12 24.31 15.10
CA VAL A 150 -44.31 24.29 16.58
C VAL A 150 -44.11 25.68 17.17
N ASP A 151 -43.15 26.46 16.66
CA ASP A 151 -42.93 27.82 17.13
C ASP A 151 -44.16 28.71 16.89
N ASP A 152 -44.89 28.50 15.79
CA ASP A 152 -46.12 29.23 15.51
C ASP A 152 -47.29 28.76 16.38
N VAL A 153 -47.36 27.45 16.69
CA VAL A 153 -48.30 26.90 17.69
C VAL A 153 -48.04 27.53 19.07
N ILE A 154 -46.78 27.63 19.49
CA ILE A 154 -46.37 28.25 20.76
C ILE A 154 -46.65 29.77 20.73
N ARG A 155 -46.40 30.46 19.61
CA ARG A 155 -46.68 31.89 19.45
C ARG A 155 -48.17 32.21 19.62
N ASN A 156 -49.06 31.32 19.20
CA ASN A 156 -50.51 31.50 19.30
C ASN A 156 -51.07 31.22 20.70
N TYR A 157 -50.29 30.63 21.61
CA TYR A 157 -50.66 30.42 23.01
C TYR A 157 -50.62 31.70 23.88
N SER A 158 -50.34 32.86 23.28
CA SER A 158 -50.45 34.19 23.92
C SER A 158 -51.76 34.89 23.49
N PRO A 159 -52.89 34.76 24.22
CA PRO A 159 -54.21 35.16 23.71
C PRO A 159 -54.49 36.66 23.79
N TYR A 160 -53.61 37.47 24.39
CA TYR A 160 -53.88 38.87 24.71
C TYR A 160 -53.04 39.86 23.92
N LEU A 161 -53.03 39.77 22.59
CA LEU A 161 -52.89 40.93 21.68
C LEU A 161 -53.20 40.53 20.25
N ARG A 162 -54.48 40.57 19.91
CA ARG A 162 -54.90 40.70 18.51
C ARG A 162 -54.68 42.16 18.07
N PRO A 163 -54.04 42.44 16.94
CA PRO A 163 -54.34 43.64 16.18
C PRO A 163 -55.80 43.51 15.73
N GLN A 164 -56.62 44.52 16.02
CA GLN A 164 -58.01 44.55 15.58
C GLN A 164 -58.11 44.39 14.06
N MET A 165 -59.10 43.60 13.66
CA MET A 165 -59.63 43.48 12.31
C MET A 165 -59.83 44.87 11.69
N LEU A 166 -59.20 45.14 10.55
CA LEU A 166 -59.63 46.23 9.68
C LEU A 166 -60.88 45.75 8.93
N SER A 167 -62.00 46.39 9.24
CA SER A 167 -63.24 46.34 8.45
C SER A 167 -63.02 46.98 7.08
N GLU A 168 -63.62 46.37 6.07
CA GLU A 168 -63.79 46.90 4.71
C GLU A 168 -64.44 48.28 4.70
N THR A 169 -63.91 49.22 3.89
CA THR A 169 -64.69 50.15 3.05
C THR A 169 -63.82 50.73 1.92
N ASP A 170 -64.27 50.53 0.69
CA ASP A 170 -64.31 51.43 -0.48
C ASP A 170 -63.11 52.31 -0.90
N GLY A 171 -62.75 52.15 -2.19
CA GLY A 171 -62.92 53.25 -3.16
C GLY A 171 -61.79 54.25 -3.41
N ALA A 172 -61.01 53.97 -4.46
CA ALA A 172 -60.47 54.89 -5.47
C ALA A 172 -59.32 55.90 -5.17
N ASP A 173 -58.46 55.97 -6.20
CA ASP A 173 -57.60 57.07 -6.68
C ASP A 173 -56.09 57.20 -6.29
N ASN A 174 -55.28 56.82 -7.30
CA ASN A 174 -54.24 57.63 -7.98
C ASN A 174 -52.80 57.80 -7.43
N THR A 175 -51.92 56.89 -7.89
CA THR A 175 -50.60 57.11 -8.58
C THR A 175 -49.46 57.90 -7.84
N PRO A 176 -48.20 57.95 -8.36
CA PRO A 176 -47.06 57.19 -7.80
C PRO A 176 -45.86 58.10 -7.39
N TYR A 177 -44.80 57.59 -6.75
CA TYR A 177 -43.37 57.95 -7.02
C TYR A 177 -42.37 57.34 -6.02
N ALA A 178 -41.37 56.67 -6.60
CA ALA A 178 -39.94 56.51 -6.26
C ALA A 178 -39.37 56.67 -4.82
N SER A 179 -38.74 55.57 -4.37
CA SER A 179 -37.32 55.39 -4.01
C SER A 179 -36.61 56.18 -2.87
N THR A 180 -35.92 55.38 -2.04
CA THR A 180 -34.62 55.58 -1.35
C THR A 180 -34.54 55.95 0.14
N SER A 181 -33.61 55.22 0.80
CA SER A 181 -32.81 55.55 2.00
C SER A 181 -33.22 54.99 3.38
N SER A 182 -32.51 53.91 3.76
CA SER A 182 -31.67 53.73 4.95
C SER A 182 -31.98 54.42 6.29
N VAL A 183 -31.89 53.56 7.33
CA VAL A 183 -31.61 53.75 8.79
C VAL A 183 -32.82 53.53 9.71
N PRO A 184 -32.64 52.78 10.82
CA PRO A 184 -33.68 51.94 11.40
C PRO A 184 -34.29 52.55 12.66
N SER A 185 -35.61 52.48 12.79
CA SER A 185 -36.25 52.46 14.11
C SER A 185 -37.72 52.08 14.03
N SER A 186 -38.06 51.07 14.83
CA SER A 186 -39.27 50.97 15.65
C SER A 186 -40.64 50.95 14.98
N SER A 187 -41.30 49.79 15.04
CA SER A 187 -42.44 49.58 15.96
C SER A 187 -43.16 48.24 15.71
N VAL A 188 -42.52 47.12 16.03
CA VAL A 188 -43.25 45.84 16.20
C VAL A 188 -43.58 45.67 17.68
N SER A 189 -44.80 46.09 18.04
CA SER A 189 -45.61 45.76 19.22
C SER A 189 -44.92 45.11 20.42
N GLY A 190 -44.84 45.88 21.52
CA GLY A 190 -44.16 45.61 22.78
C GLY A 190 -44.71 44.50 23.69
N THR A 191 -45.18 43.38 23.14
CA THR A 191 -45.48 42.16 23.93
C THR A 191 -44.85 40.89 23.38
N ARG A 192 -44.35 40.93 22.14
CA ARG A 192 -43.64 39.82 21.51
C ARG A 192 -42.22 39.64 22.01
N THR A 193 -41.59 40.72 22.49
CA THR A 193 -40.20 40.80 22.97
C THR A 193 -40.11 40.97 24.49
N HIS A 194 -41.25 40.92 25.19
CA HIS A 194 -41.26 41.04 26.65
C HIS A 194 -40.54 39.83 27.28
N PRO A 195 -39.64 40.02 28.25
CA PRO A 195 -38.79 38.94 28.80
C PRO A 195 -39.60 37.77 29.35
N ALA A 196 -40.78 38.02 29.93
CA ALA A 196 -41.67 36.95 30.39
C ALA A 196 -42.28 36.11 29.24
N THR A 197 -42.61 36.75 28.11
CA THR A 197 -43.10 36.06 26.91
C THR A 197 -41.98 35.24 26.27
N VAL A 198 -40.74 35.74 26.28
CA VAL A 198 -39.57 35.01 25.80
C VAL A 198 -39.29 33.80 26.70
N ALA A 199 -39.21 33.99 28.02
CA ALA A 199 -38.99 32.89 28.97
C ALA A 199 -40.08 31.81 28.89
N MET A 200 -41.35 32.19 28.72
CA MET A 200 -42.45 31.24 28.53
C MET A 200 -42.31 30.47 27.21
N ARG A 201 -41.92 31.12 26.11
CA ARG A 201 -41.64 30.45 24.85
C ARG A 201 -40.46 29.49 24.96
N ASP A 202 -39.43 29.86 25.69
CA ASP A 202 -38.26 29.00 25.92
C ASP A 202 -38.64 27.72 26.68
N VAL A 203 -39.50 27.86 27.71
CA VAL A 203 -40.02 26.71 28.49
C VAL A 203 -40.94 25.83 27.64
N LEU A 204 -41.86 26.42 26.87
CA LEU A 204 -42.73 25.63 25.98
C LEU A 204 -41.93 24.99 24.84
N GLY A 205 -40.91 25.67 24.34
CA GLY A 205 -39.98 25.16 23.34
C GLY A 205 -39.10 24.04 23.88
N SER A 206 -38.70 24.08 25.15
CA SER A 206 -38.02 22.93 25.79
C SER A 206 -38.97 21.75 25.98
N GLN A 207 -40.20 21.99 26.43
CA GLN A 207 -41.21 20.93 26.57
C GLN A 207 -41.59 20.28 25.23
N ALA A 208 -41.67 21.06 24.15
CA ALA A 208 -41.92 20.52 22.82
C ALA A 208 -40.75 19.67 22.30
N ARG A 209 -39.51 20.08 22.61
CA ARG A 209 -38.29 19.32 22.32
C ARG A 209 -38.22 18.00 23.10
N ASP A 210 -38.51 18.03 24.39
CA ASP A 210 -38.58 16.82 25.23
C ASP A 210 -39.68 15.86 24.74
N MET A 211 -40.83 16.40 24.31
CA MET A 211 -41.92 15.61 23.74
C MET A 211 -41.51 14.88 22.45
N ILE A 212 -40.87 15.58 21.50
CA ILE A 212 -40.49 14.95 20.22
C ILE A 212 -39.38 13.92 20.42
N GLU A 213 -38.42 14.16 21.33
CA GLU A 213 -37.41 13.18 21.72
C GLU A 213 -38.06 11.91 22.29
N ALA A 214 -38.94 12.07 23.30
CA ALA A 214 -39.62 10.95 23.95
C ALA A 214 -40.56 10.20 22.99
N ALA A 215 -41.27 10.92 22.11
CA ALA A 215 -42.16 10.31 21.13
C ALA A 215 -41.38 9.51 20.07
N LEU A 216 -40.37 10.11 19.43
CA LEU A 216 -39.58 9.45 18.38
C LEU A 216 -38.76 8.28 18.92
N SER A 217 -38.20 8.39 20.13
CA SER A 217 -37.46 7.31 20.77
C SER A 217 -38.36 6.12 21.12
N ALA A 218 -39.53 6.37 21.73
CA ALA A 218 -40.50 5.31 22.04
C ALA A 218 -41.04 4.65 20.76
N MET A 219 -41.33 5.44 19.74
CA MET A 219 -41.74 4.97 18.42
C MET A 219 -40.72 4.04 17.75
N LEU A 220 -39.43 4.41 17.80
CA LEU A 220 -38.35 3.58 17.27
C LEU A 220 -38.16 2.27 18.05
N VAL A 221 -38.45 2.24 19.35
CA VAL A 221 -38.32 1.04 20.19
C VAL A 221 -39.54 0.12 20.08
N GLU A 222 -40.74 0.67 20.11
CA GLU A 222 -42.00 -0.09 20.21
C GLU A 222 -42.61 -0.43 18.85
N GLN A 223 -42.35 0.36 17.80
CA GLN A 223 -43.13 0.33 16.55
C GLN A 223 -42.29 0.18 15.27
N ALA A 224 -40.96 0.17 15.37
CA ALA A 224 -40.07 0.11 14.20
C ALA A 224 -40.26 -1.14 13.32
N GLU A 225 -40.76 -2.26 13.86
CA GLU A 225 -41.05 -3.48 13.09
C GLU A 225 -42.24 -3.33 12.13
N PHE A 226 -43.14 -2.38 12.40
CA PHE A 226 -44.37 -2.16 11.64
C PHE A 226 -44.22 -1.10 10.55
N TRP A 227 -43.09 -0.39 10.51
CA TRP A 227 -42.85 0.70 9.57
C TRP A 227 -41.97 0.29 8.39
N THR A 228 -42.12 1.00 7.27
CA THR A 228 -41.21 0.84 6.15
C THR A 228 -39.81 1.27 6.57
N ARG A 229 -38.80 0.66 5.95
CA ARG A 229 -37.39 0.97 6.21
C ARG A 229 -37.10 2.47 6.08
N ASP A 230 -37.71 3.14 5.10
CA ASP A 230 -37.52 4.57 4.88
C ASP A 230 -38.05 5.42 6.04
N VAL A 231 -39.20 5.06 6.63
CA VAL A 231 -39.76 5.76 7.80
C VAL A 231 -38.88 5.54 9.03
N VAL A 232 -38.34 4.34 9.23
CA VAL A 232 -37.36 4.05 10.28
C VAL A 232 -36.07 4.87 10.07
N GLU A 233 -35.63 5.03 8.82
CA GLU A 233 -34.45 5.84 8.50
C GLU A 233 -34.68 7.34 8.72
N ILE A 234 -35.84 7.86 8.32
CA ILE A 234 -36.25 9.25 8.54
C ILE A 234 -36.34 9.56 10.04
N THR A 235 -36.99 8.69 10.81
CA THR A 235 -37.18 8.86 12.27
C THR A 235 -35.87 8.82 13.02
N ALA A 236 -34.99 7.87 12.72
CA ALA A 236 -33.66 7.81 13.31
C ALA A 236 -32.81 9.03 12.93
N THR A 237 -32.92 9.51 11.69
CA THR A 237 -32.23 10.74 11.24
C THR A 237 -32.76 11.97 11.96
N ALA A 238 -34.08 12.11 12.12
CA ALA A 238 -34.68 13.22 12.85
C ALA A 238 -34.29 13.21 14.34
N LEU A 239 -34.25 12.04 14.98
CA LEU A 239 -33.76 11.90 16.35
C LEU A 239 -32.28 12.32 16.47
N ALA A 240 -31.44 11.93 15.51
CA ALA A 240 -30.03 12.34 15.48
C ALA A 240 -29.86 13.85 15.28
N LEU A 241 -30.66 14.46 14.39
CA LEU A 241 -30.71 15.93 14.22
C LEU A 241 -31.11 16.62 15.52
N HIS A 242 -32.10 16.09 16.23
CA HIS A 242 -32.50 16.61 17.54
C HIS A 242 -31.36 16.58 18.56
N TYR A 243 -30.61 15.48 18.64
CA TYR A 243 -29.43 15.39 19.51
C TYR A 243 -28.30 16.35 19.11
N ALA A 244 -28.13 16.61 17.81
CA ALA A 244 -27.16 17.59 17.32
C ALA A 244 -27.54 19.02 17.74
N HIS A 245 -28.81 19.42 17.56
CA HIS A 245 -29.30 20.75 17.93
C HIS A 245 -29.38 20.97 19.45
N SER A 246 -29.64 19.92 20.24
CA SER A 246 -29.64 19.99 21.71
C SER A 246 -28.25 19.95 22.35
N GLY A 247 -27.20 19.66 21.58
CA GLY A 247 -25.83 19.51 22.09
C GLY A 247 -25.59 18.20 22.87
N ASN A 248 -26.50 17.23 22.79
CA ASN A 248 -26.37 15.93 23.47
C ASN A 248 -25.47 14.97 22.66
N VAL A 249 -24.16 15.20 22.73
CA VAL A 249 -23.14 14.41 22.01
C VAL A 249 -23.17 12.91 22.35
N PRO A 250 -23.32 12.47 23.62
CA PRO A 250 -23.37 11.04 23.94
C PRO A 250 -24.52 10.28 23.27
N SER A 251 -25.73 10.86 23.27
CA SER A 251 -26.89 10.25 22.61
C SER A 251 -26.76 10.26 21.08
N LEU A 252 -26.17 11.31 20.51
CA LEU A 252 -25.85 11.37 19.09
C LEU A 252 -24.87 10.26 18.68
N LEU A 253 -23.78 10.06 19.43
CA LEU A 253 -22.81 9.00 19.15
C LEU A 253 -23.41 7.60 19.32
N ALA A 254 -24.32 7.41 20.27
CA ALA A 254 -25.03 6.15 20.44
C ALA A 254 -25.89 5.80 19.22
N SER A 255 -26.44 6.81 18.53
CA SER A 255 -27.26 6.63 17.33
C SER A 255 -26.47 6.07 16.13
N PHE A 256 -25.15 6.24 16.10
CA PHE A 256 -24.29 5.76 15.00
C PHE A 256 -23.95 4.27 15.10
N ARG A 257 -24.27 3.60 16.23
CA ARG A 257 -23.98 2.18 16.41
C ARG A 257 -25.04 1.33 15.70
N PRO A 258 -24.65 0.35 14.86
CA PRO A 258 -25.61 -0.54 14.22
C PRO A 258 -26.36 -1.35 15.29
N ALA A 259 -27.69 -1.43 15.15
CA ALA A 259 -28.53 -2.22 16.04
C ALA A 259 -28.11 -3.71 15.95
N LEU A 260 -27.47 -4.22 16.99
CA LEU A 260 -27.20 -5.64 17.15
C LEU A 260 -28.56 -6.35 17.27
N ARG A 261 -29.05 -6.94 16.17
CA ARG A 261 -30.22 -7.82 16.24
C ARG A 261 -29.94 -8.91 17.27
N SER A 262 -30.73 -8.96 18.34
CA SER A 262 -30.64 -10.00 19.34
C SER A 262 -30.88 -11.35 18.66
N ILE A 263 -29.82 -12.13 18.50
CA ILE A 263 -29.95 -13.54 18.12
C ILE A 263 -30.60 -14.23 19.33
N SER A 264 -31.85 -14.65 19.18
CA SER A 264 -32.54 -15.47 20.19
C SER A 264 -31.68 -16.69 20.55
N PRO A 265 -31.47 -17.01 21.84
CA PRO A 265 -30.62 -18.12 22.23
C PRO A 265 -31.26 -19.45 21.80
N ARG A 266 -30.62 -20.10 20.82
CA ARG A 266 -30.97 -21.45 20.39
C ARG A 266 -30.68 -22.44 21.54
N PRO A 267 -31.57 -23.42 21.84
CA PRO A 267 -31.33 -24.37 22.93
C PRO A 267 -30.13 -25.28 22.62
N PRO A 268 -29.38 -25.74 23.64
CA PRO A 268 -28.13 -26.46 23.44
C PRO A 268 -28.35 -27.87 22.91
N SER A 269 -27.96 -28.13 21.66
CA SER A 269 -27.79 -29.48 21.14
C SER A 269 -26.42 -30.04 21.53
N ARG A 270 -26.46 -31.05 22.41
CA ARG A 270 -25.55 -32.18 22.73
C ARG A 270 -24.12 -32.20 22.11
N PRO A 271 -23.07 -32.55 22.89
CA PRO A 271 -21.66 -32.48 22.46
C PRO A 271 -21.24 -33.57 21.46
N PRO A 272 -20.10 -33.39 20.76
CA PRO A 272 -19.69 -34.24 19.64
C PRO A 272 -18.92 -35.48 20.09
N SER A 273 -19.27 -36.65 19.54
CA SER A 273 -18.46 -37.87 19.62
C SER A 273 -17.58 -38.03 18.38
N ARG A 274 -16.29 -38.31 18.63
CA ARG A 274 -15.20 -38.62 17.69
C ARG A 274 -15.50 -39.81 16.75
N PRO A 275 -14.71 -40.00 15.67
CA PRO A 275 -15.01 -40.88 14.54
C PRO A 275 -14.41 -42.29 14.70
N THR A 276 -15.02 -43.27 14.04
CA THR A 276 -14.37 -44.52 13.63
C THR A 276 -15.03 -45.06 12.37
N SER A 277 -14.18 -45.38 11.39
CA SER A 277 -14.49 -46.08 10.13
C SER A 277 -15.17 -47.43 10.34
N SER A 278 -16.00 -47.84 9.36
CA SER A 278 -15.84 -49.09 8.59
C SER A 278 -16.96 -49.27 7.57
N GLN A 279 -16.58 -49.81 6.41
CA GLN A 279 -17.37 -50.08 5.21
C GLN A 279 -18.45 -51.17 5.42
N LEU A 280 -19.50 -51.19 4.58
CA LEU A 280 -19.81 -52.31 3.64
C LEU A 280 -21.20 -52.17 2.97
N HIS A 281 -21.18 -52.31 1.64
CA HIS A 281 -22.13 -52.96 0.73
C HIS A 281 -23.66 -52.66 0.68
N LEU A 282 -24.10 -52.32 -0.54
CA LEU A 282 -25.46 -52.34 -1.14
C LEU A 282 -26.13 -53.73 -1.14
N PRO A 283 -27.48 -53.85 -1.25
CA PRO A 283 -28.20 -53.90 -2.55
C PRO A 283 -29.61 -53.21 -2.58
N PRO A 284 -30.33 -53.20 -3.73
CA PRO A 284 -31.31 -52.15 -4.06
C PRO A 284 -32.79 -52.59 -4.02
N SER A 285 -33.67 -51.60 -4.30
CA SER A 285 -35.09 -51.65 -4.72
C SER A 285 -36.09 -51.27 -3.61
N GLU A 286 -36.79 -50.13 -3.75
CA GLU A 286 -38.11 -50.06 -4.41
C GLU A 286 -38.70 -48.64 -4.31
N THR A 287 -39.32 -48.26 -5.42
CA THR A 287 -40.12 -47.07 -5.71
C THR A 287 -41.32 -46.93 -4.78
N PHE A 288 -41.52 -45.75 -4.17
CA PHE A 288 -42.87 -45.23 -3.90
C PHE A 288 -42.91 -43.70 -4.02
N VAL A 289 -43.84 -43.25 -4.85
CA VAL A 289 -44.20 -41.87 -5.16
C VAL A 289 -45.08 -41.31 -4.04
N SER A 290 -44.80 -40.10 -3.56
CA SER A 290 -45.86 -39.20 -3.09
C SER A 290 -45.44 -37.73 -3.24
N LEU A 291 -46.43 -36.93 -3.60
CA LEU A 291 -46.40 -35.60 -4.20
C LEU A 291 -46.38 -34.47 -3.16
N LEU A 292 -46.06 -33.26 -3.67
CA LEU A 292 -46.31 -31.90 -3.16
C LEU A 292 -45.22 -31.20 -2.30
N PRO A 293 -45.12 -29.85 -2.33
CA PRO A 293 -44.58 -29.05 -3.42
C PRO A 293 -43.40 -28.13 -2.99
N SER A 294 -42.63 -27.68 -3.99
CA SER A 294 -41.54 -26.70 -3.94
C SER A 294 -41.71 -25.56 -2.93
N ALA A 295 -40.93 -25.59 -1.85
CA ALA A 295 -40.48 -24.39 -1.15
C ALA A 295 -39.13 -23.99 -1.76
N ARG A 296 -39.13 -22.86 -2.49
CA ARG A 296 -37.91 -22.22 -2.98
C ARG A 296 -37.02 -21.89 -1.79
N SER A 297 -35.86 -22.55 -1.72
CA SER A 297 -34.75 -22.11 -0.88
C SER A 297 -34.19 -20.81 -1.48
N SER A 298 -34.66 -19.66 -1.00
CA SER A 298 -33.93 -18.41 -1.16
C SER A 298 -32.67 -18.50 -0.34
N THR A 299 -31.55 -18.47 -1.04
CA THR A 299 -30.21 -18.27 -0.49
C THR A 299 -30.21 -17.07 0.45
N HIS A 300 -29.91 -17.29 1.73
CA HIS A 300 -29.56 -16.22 2.65
C HIS A 300 -28.27 -15.55 2.13
N SER A 301 -28.43 -14.43 1.42
CA SER A 301 -27.36 -13.46 1.26
C SER A 301 -27.06 -12.88 2.65
N LEU A 302 -25.77 -12.81 3.00
CA LEU A 302 -25.28 -12.11 4.18
C LEU A 302 -25.75 -10.65 4.12
N GLN A 303 -26.82 -10.32 4.84
CA GLN A 303 -27.41 -9.00 4.86
C GLN A 303 -26.51 -8.09 5.71
N ARG A 304 -25.96 -7.06 5.04
CA ARG A 304 -25.09 -6.02 5.60
C ARG A 304 -25.72 -5.39 6.85
N PRO A 305 -24.94 -4.97 7.87
CA PRO A 305 -25.45 -4.03 8.87
C PRO A 305 -25.65 -2.68 8.14
N THR A 306 -26.85 -2.40 7.69
CA THR A 306 -27.19 -1.12 7.09
C THR A 306 -27.39 -0.11 8.22
N MET A 307 -26.55 0.92 8.25
CA MET A 307 -26.76 2.08 9.12
C MET A 307 -28.18 2.62 8.91
N THR A 308 -28.88 2.87 10.01
CA THR A 308 -30.30 3.25 10.03
C THR A 308 -30.52 4.76 9.89
N ILE A 309 -29.49 5.54 9.58
CA ILE A 309 -29.53 7.01 9.53
C ILE A 309 -29.11 7.47 8.13
N ARG A 310 -29.65 8.58 7.65
CA ARG A 310 -29.23 9.26 6.42
C ARG A 310 -27.96 10.12 6.69
N PRO A 311 -26.75 9.66 6.31
CA PRO A 311 -25.51 10.28 6.75
C PRO A 311 -25.25 11.65 6.10
N HIS A 312 -25.68 11.84 4.85
CA HIS A 312 -25.42 13.06 4.09
C HIS A 312 -26.20 14.27 4.64
N THR A 313 -27.47 14.05 4.97
CA THR A 313 -28.34 15.04 5.59
C THR A 313 -27.79 15.46 6.95
N LEU A 314 -27.42 14.48 7.77
CA LEU A 314 -26.87 14.73 9.10
C LEU A 314 -25.52 15.45 9.03
N ALA A 315 -24.63 15.04 8.11
CA ALA A 315 -23.31 15.65 7.94
C ALA A 315 -23.37 17.16 7.68
N ARG A 316 -24.27 17.62 6.79
CA ARG A 316 -24.43 19.06 6.52
C ARG A 316 -24.83 19.85 7.75
N VAL A 317 -25.75 19.30 8.55
CA VAL A 317 -26.19 19.96 9.78
C VAL A 317 -25.06 20.00 10.81
N LEU A 318 -24.30 18.91 10.95
CA LEU A 318 -23.11 18.89 11.82
C LEU A 318 -22.03 19.89 11.38
N GLU A 319 -21.85 20.07 10.07
CA GLU A 319 -20.96 21.11 9.51
C GLU A 319 -21.47 22.53 9.86
N THR A 320 -22.77 22.80 9.74
CA THR A 320 -23.33 24.12 10.12
C THR A 320 -23.26 24.40 11.62
N LEU A 321 -23.25 23.36 12.45
CA LEU A 321 -23.14 23.45 13.91
C LEU A 321 -21.69 23.36 14.41
N GLU A 322 -20.71 23.26 13.52
CA GLU A 322 -19.26 23.12 13.83
C GLU A 322 -18.94 21.92 14.75
N LEU A 323 -19.75 20.85 14.70
CA LEU A 323 -19.57 19.64 15.51
C LEU A 323 -18.70 18.60 14.78
N TRP A 324 -17.37 18.77 14.83
CA TRP A 324 -16.42 17.93 14.08
C TRP A 324 -16.20 16.53 14.66
N SER A 325 -16.13 16.37 15.99
CA SER A 325 -16.00 15.05 16.63
C SER A 325 -17.15 14.07 16.26
N PRO A 326 -18.44 14.46 16.38
CA PRO A 326 -19.54 13.60 15.90
C PRO A 326 -19.50 13.33 14.39
N LEU A 327 -19.04 14.27 13.58
CA LEU A 327 -18.91 14.10 12.13
C LEU A 327 -17.86 13.04 11.77
N ILE A 328 -16.74 12.99 12.49
CA ILE A 328 -15.69 11.96 12.33
C ILE A 328 -16.25 10.57 12.68
N GLU A 329 -16.97 10.45 13.80
CA GLU A 329 -17.59 9.18 14.20
C GLU A 329 -18.70 8.73 13.24
N LEU A 330 -19.46 9.68 12.69
CA LEU A 330 -20.45 9.42 11.65
C LEU A 330 -19.79 8.79 10.42
N TRP A 331 -18.77 9.42 9.84
CA TRP A 331 -18.08 8.88 8.67
C TRP A 331 -17.34 7.57 8.94
N ARG A 332 -16.86 7.37 10.18
CA ARG A 332 -16.29 6.09 10.62
C ARG A 332 -17.35 4.99 10.68
N ALA A 333 -18.54 5.27 11.18
CA ALA A 333 -19.65 4.32 11.24
C ALA A 333 -20.22 3.97 9.84
N VAL A 334 -20.26 4.96 8.94
CA VAL A 334 -20.65 4.76 7.52
C VAL A 334 -19.60 3.93 6.77
N GLY A 335 -18.33 4.07 7.13
CA GLY A 335 -17.20 3.47 6.41
C GLY A 335 -16.76 4.23 5.16
N ASP A 336 -17.15 5.51 5.01
CA ASP A 336 -16.67 6.38 3.93
C ASP A 336 -15.33 7.01 4.32
N VAL A 337 -14.25 6.32 3.95
CA VAL A 337 -12.89 6.71 4.32
C VAL A 337 -12.42 7.97 3.58
N ALA A 338 -12.91 8.22 2.35
CA ALA A 338 -12.48 9.37 1.57
C ALA A 338 -12.89 10.69 2.23
N ARG A 339 -14.14 10.75 2.71
CA ARG A 339 -14.67 11.92 3.42
C ARG A 339 -14.09 12.03 4.83
N LEU A 340 -13.95 10.92 5.54
CA LEU A 340 -13.32 10.89 6.86
C LEU A 340 -11.91 11.52 6.83
N ILE A 341 -11.06 11.12 5.88
CA ILE A 341 -9.72 11.69 5.75
C ILE A 341 -9.79 13.16 5.35
N SER A 342 -10.73 13.56 4.49
CA SER A 342 -10.88 14.96 4.09
C SER A 342 -11.22 15.88 5.26
N VAL A 343 -12.09 15.43 6.19
CA VAL A 343 -12.46 16.18 7.40
C VAL A 343 -11.30 16.22 8.41
N LEU A 344 -10.55 15.13 8.55
CA LEU A 344 -9.34 15.11 9.38
C LEU A 344 -8.23 16.01 8.81
N ALA A 345 -8.10 16.08 7.48
CA ALA A 345 -7.11 16.92 6.83
C ALA A 345 -7.44 18.41 6.97
N SER A 346 -8.71 18.80 6.90
CA SER A 346 -9.14 20.19 7.14
C SER A 346 -8.95 20.62 8.60
N LEU A 347 -9.07 19.70 9.56
CA LEU A 347 -8.67 19.95 10.96
C LEU A 347 -7.15 20.21 11.10
N VAL A 348 -6.31 19.50 10.34
CA VAL A 348 -4.86 19.72 10.33
C VAL A 348 -4.47 21.02 9.61
N GLU A 349 -5.19 21.38 8.55
CA GLU A 349 -4.97 22.61 7.79
C GLU A 349 -5.45 23.87 8.52
N GLY A 350 -6.13 23.72 9.67
CA GLY A 350 -6.65 24.80 10.48
C GLY A 350 -7.88 25.49 9.87
N THR A 351 -8.52 24.88 8.87
CA THR A 351 -9.79 25.38 8.34
C THR A 351 -10.93 25.05 9.30
N TYR A 352 -10.83 23.94 10.03
CA TYR A 352 -11.74 23.57 11.11
C TYR A 352 -11.01 23.56 12.46
N HIS A 353 -11.69 24.01 13.51
CA HIS A 353 -11.13 24.09 14.86
C HIS A 353 -11.96 23.21 15.80
N ASP A 354 -11.35 22.16 16.33
CA ASP A 354 -11.96 21.34 17.39
C ASP A 354 -10.87 20.91 18.38
N ALA A 355 -10.96 21.37 19.63
CA ALA A 355 -10.01 21.04 20.69
C ALA A 355 -10.21 19.62 21.26
N SER A 356 -11.30 18.93 20.90
CA SER A 356 -11.61 17.59 21.40
C SER A 356 -10.91 16.46 20.63
N VAL A 357 -10.44 16.72 19.39
CA VAL A 357 -9.79 15.72 18.55
C VAL A 357 -8.28 15.72 18.79
N SER A 358 -7.78 14.71 19.51
CA SER A 358 -6.34 14.52 19.74
C SER A 358 -5.66 13.83 18.54
N ASP A 359 -4.50 14.36 18.12
CA ASP A 359 -3.63 13.89 17.03
C ASP A 359 -4.36 13.46 15.73
N PRO A 360 -4.91 14.41 14.95
CA PRO A 360 -5.56 14.11 13.67
C PRO A 360 -4.62 13.47 12.64
N LEU A 361 -3.30 13.79 12.69
CA LEU A 361 -2.30 13.19 11.82
C LEU A 361 -2.09 11.70 12.13
N GLY A 362 -2.04 11.33 13.42
CA GLY A 362 -1.97 9.95 13.88
C GLY A 362 -3.20 9.13 13.46
N GLN A 363 -4.39 9.74 13.52
CA GLN A 363 -5.63 9.09 13.07
C GLN A 363 -5.63 8.81 11.57
N ILE A 364 -5.20 9.78 10.73
CA ILE A 364 -5.05 9.56 9.28
C ILE A 364 -4.08 8.42 9.00
N PHE A 365 -2.93 8.40 9.67
CA PHE A 365 -1.93 7.32 9.51
C PHE A 365 -2.50 5.95 9.90
N ALA A 366 -3.23 5.85 11.02
CA ALA A 366 -3.84 4.59 11.47
C ALA A 366 -4.87 4.06 10.46
N ILE A 367 -5.71 4.96 9.91
CA ILE A 367 -6.71 4.61 8.89
C ILE A 367 -6.01 4.11 7.62
N LEU A 368 -5.04 4.85 7.09
CA LEU A 368 -4.31 4.46 5.87
C LEU A 368 -3.50 3.16 6.07
N SER A 369 -2.89 2.97 7.24
CA SER A 369 -2.18 1.72 7.59
C SER A 369 -3.12 0.53 7.62
N SER A 370 -4.35 0.70 8.15
CA SER A 370 -5.36 -0.36 8.18
C SER A 370 -5.84 -0.74 6.78
N LEU A 371 -5.95 0.23 5.86
CA LEU A 371 -6.29 -0.02 4.45
C LEU A 371 -5.21 -0.83 3.71
N GLN A 372 -3.97 -0.77 4.18
CA GLN A 372 -2.83 -1.46 3.59
C GLN A 372 -2.75 -2.95 3.98
N GLN A 373 -3.30 -3.35 5.13
CA GLN A 373 -3.30 -4.74 5.61
C GLN A 373 -4.72 -5.27 5.94
N PRO A 374 -5.51 -5.63 4.92
CA PRO A 374 -6.88 -6.11 5.14
C PRO A 374 -6.97 -7.47 5.85
N GLU A 375 -5.88 -8.26 5.90
CA GLU A 375 -5.87 -9.62 6.49
C GLU A 375 -5.56 -9.66 8.00
N ARG A 376 -5.24 -8.54 8.66
CA ARG A 376 -4.73 -8.53 10.05
C ARG A 376 -5.50 -7.69 11.07
N THR A 377 -6.59 -7.03 10.71
CA THR A 377 -7.28 -6.16 11.66
C THR A 377 -8.11 -6.94 12.68
N ALA A 378 -7.72 -6.77 13.95
CA ALA A 378 -8.49 -7.13 15.13
C ALA A 378 -9.82 -6.36 15.16
N ALA A 379 -10.77 -6.89 15.92
CA ALA A 379 -12.19 -6.55 15.97
C ALA A 379 -12.59 -5.09 16.28
N ASP A 380 -11.64 -4.17 16.49
CA ASP A 380 -11.91 -2.83 17.07
C ASP A 380 -11.85 -1.66 16.08
N VAL A 381 -11.51 -1.89 14.81
CA VAL A 381 -11.59 -0.85 13.76
C VAL A 381 -12.57 -1.33 12.70
N ILE A 382 -13.83 -0.87 12.82
CA ILE A 382 -14.88 -1.14 11.83
C ILE A 382 -14.56 -0.34 10.57
N ILE A 383 -13.67 -0.86 9.72
CA ILE A 383 -13.57 -0.51 8.31
C ILE A 383 -13.71 -1.83 7.56
N ALA A 384 -14.96 -2.22 7.29
CA ALA A 384 -15.24 -3.33 6.40
C ALA A 384 -14.66 -3.03 4.99
N PRO A 385 -14.23 -4.04 4.21
CA PRO A 385 -13.56 -3.82 2.93
C PRO A 385 -14.61 -3.51 1.85
N THR A 386 -15.19 -2.31 1.89
CA THR A 386 -16.15 -1.80 0.90
C THR A 386 -15.48 -1.05 -0.24
N ILE A 387 -14.23 -0.62 -0.05
CA ILE A 387 -13.48 0.22 -0.98
C ILE A 387 -12.80 -0.65 -2.03
N GLY A 388 -13.06 -0.34 -3.31
CA GLY A 388 -12.39 -0.97 -4.44
C GLY A 388 -10.88 -0.71 -4.43
N GLU A 389 -10.08 -1.64 -4.96
CA GLU A 389 -8.61 -1.50 -4.93
C GLU A 389 -8.11 -0.23 -5.63
N ALA A 390 -8.79 0.21 -6.70
CA ALA A 390 -8.44 1.45 -7.40
C ALA A 390 -8.64 2.70 -6.54
N GLU A 391 -9.74 2.75 -5.79
CA GLU A 391 -10.05 3.85 -4.88
C GLU A 391 -9.09 3.86 -3.69
N ARG A 392 -8.75 2.68 -3.15
CA ARG A 392 -7.70 2.53 -2.13
C ARG A 392 -6.34 3.05 -2.62
N ARG A 393 -5.92 2.69 -3.84
CA ARG A 393 -4.65 3.17 -4.42
C ARG A 393 -4.67 4.69 -4.62
N SER A 394 -5.79 5.24 -5.10
CA SER A 394 -5.98 6.68 -5.27
C SER A 394 -5.89 7.44 -3.94
N LEU A 395 -6.54 6.92 -2.89
CA LEU A 395 -6.48 7.47 -1.54
C LEU A 395 -5.06 7.40 -0.97
N MET A 396 -4.38 6.26 -1.10
CA MET A 396 -2.99 6.10 -0.66
C MET A 396 -2.04 7.04 -1.40
N ARG A 397 -2.23 7.25 -2.71
CA ARG A 397 -1.42 8.20 -3.48
C ARG A 397 -1.63 9.62 -2.97
N LYS A 398 -2.88 10.10 -2.96
CA LYS A 398 -3.21 11.48 -2.59
C LYS A 398 -2.82 11.79 -1.14
N TRP A 399 -3.22 10.92 -0.22
CA TRP A 399 -3.03 11.17 1.21
C TRP A 399 -1.66 10.73 1.72
N GLY A 400 -1.01 9.74 1.09
CA GLY A 400 0.38 9.37 1.39
C GLY A 400 1.36 10.49 1.02
N VAL A 401 1.17 11.12 -0.15
CA VAL A 401 1.96 12.31 -0.54
C VAL A 401 1.67 13.49 0.38
N TRP A 402 0.39 13.77 0.67
CA TRP A 402 0.00 14.85 1.58
C TRP A 402 0.57 14.66 2.99
N LEU A 403 0.61 13.42 3.49
CA LEU A 403 1.22 13.09 4.78
C LEU A 403 2.73 13.26 4.72
N ALA A 404 3.40 12.78 3.66
CA ALA A 404 4.85 12.91 3.49
C ALA A 404 5.34 14.37 3.40
N ALA A 405 4.49 15.28 2.93
CA ALA A 405 4.77 16.71 2.91
C ALA A 405 4.87 17.34 4.31
N ARG A 406 4.21 16.75 5.30
CA ARG A 406 4.13 17.26 6.68
C ARG A 406 4.95 16.42 7.65
N ASP A 407 4.78 15.11 7.59
CA ASP A 407 5.53 14.09 8.32
C ASP A 407 6.14 13.10 7.32
N ALA A 408 7.41 13.35 6.99
CA ALA A 408 8.15 12.56 6.03
C ALA A 408 8.25 11.09 6.45
N ASP A 409 8.39 10.78 7.74
CA ASP A 409 8.66 9.42 8.19
C ASP A 409 7.37 8.57 8.20
N ARG A 410 6.24 9.12 8.66
CA ARG A 410 4.93 8.43 8.59
C ARG A 410 4.43 8.30 7.15
N GLY A 411 4.54 9.37 6.35
CA GLY A 411 4.11 9.37 4.94
C GLY A 411 4.91 8.42 4.08
N LEU A 412 6.24 8.41 4.20
CA LEU A 412 7.09 7.47 3.48
C LEU A 412 6.88 6.04 3.95
N SER A 413 6.67 5.81 5.25
CA SER A 413 6.38 4.45 5.73
C SER A 413 5.17 3.84 5.04
N LEU A 414 4.11 4.61 4.79
CA LEU A 414 2.93 4.17 4.04
C LEU A 414 3.24 3.90 2.56
N LEU A 415 3.96 4.81 1.90
CA LEU A 415 4.29 4.69 0.48
C LEU A 415 5.30 3.57 0.19
N MET A 416 6.24 3.33 1.11
CA MET A 416 7.31 2.32 1.01
C MET A 416 6.87 0.92 1.46
N SER A 417 5.77 0.81 2.22
CA SER A 417 5.24 -0.49 2.66
C SER A 417 4.21 -1.09 1.69
N GLY A 418 4.25 -0.67 0.42
CA GLY A 418 3.33 -1.12 -0.64
C GLY A 418 3.09 -2.63 -0.60
N PRO A 419 1.87 -3.11 -0.93
CA PRO A 419 1.46 -4.48 -0.67
C PRO A 419 2.52 -5.45 -1.19
N PRO A 420 2.96 -6.43 -0.40
CA PRO A 420 3.90 -7.42 -0.88
C PRO A 420 3.28 -8.02 -2.13
N THR A 421 4.01 -7.96 -3.25
CA THR A 421 3.63 -8.64 -4.49
C THR A 421 3.39 -10.09 -4.11
N ARG A 422 2.12 -10.47 -4.00
CA ARG A 422 1.71 -11.81 -3.60
C ARG A 422 2.28 -12.73 -4.66
N VAL A 423 3.39 -13.39 -4.34
CA VAL A 423 3.89 -14.55 -5.07
C VAL A 423 2.86 -15.65 -4.81
N GLN A 424 1.69 -15.56 -5.45
CA GLN A 424 0.82 -16.71 -5.61
C GLN A 424 1.65 -17.72 -6.41
N ARG A 425 2.01 -18.82 -5.76
CA ARG A 425 2.50 -20.01 -6.49
C ARG A 425 1.52 -20.27 -7.63
N PRO A 426 2.00 -20.44 -8.87
CA PRO A 426 1.11 -20.65 -10.00
C PRO A 426 0.47 -22.04 -9.85
N THR A 427 -0.71 -22.09 -9.27
CA THR A 427 -1.65 -23.18 -9.50
C THR A 427 -2.48 -22.79 -10.70
N THR A 428 -2.37 -23.61 -11.74
CA THR A 428 -2.99 -23.56 -13.08
C THR A 428 -2.14 -22.93 -14.19
N VAL A 429 -1.79 -23.80 -15.13
CA VAL A 429 -1.09 -23.53 -16.38
C VAL A 429 -2.07 -22.91 -17.38
N GLY A 430 -1.71 -21.75 -17.93
CA GLY A 430 -2.34 -21.16 -19.10
C GLY A 430 -3.44 -20.12 -18.81
N GLY A 431 -3.15 -18.83 -19.01
CA GLY A 431 -4.19 -17.82 -19.23
C GLY A 431 -4.11 -16.48 -18.48
N ARG A 432 -3.01 -16.14 -17.78
CA ARG A 432 -2.93 -14.90 -16.96
C ARG A 432 -1.76 -13.95 -17.24
N THR A 433 -1.02 -14.12 -18.35
CA THR A 433 0.14 -13.26 -18.63
C THR A 433 -0.27 -11.81 -18.96
N LYS A 434 -1.32 -11.60 -19.75
CA LYS A 434 -1.68 -10.26 -20.24
C LYS A 434 -2.17 -9.28 -19.15
N ASN A 435 -2.95 -9.72 -18.15
CA ASN A 435 -3.44 -8.83 -17.09
C ASN A 435 -2.33 -8.41 -16.11
N LYS A 436 -1.33 -9.27 -15.89
CA LYS A 436 -0.21 -9.00 -14.99
C LYS A 436 0.71 -7.90 -15.54
N ASP A 437 0.86 -7.84 -16.85
CA ASP A 437 1.67 -6.80 -17.52
C ASP A 437 1.01 -5.41 -17.41
N TRP A 438 -0.32 -5.32 -17.54
CA TRP A 438 -1.07 -4.06 -17.35
C TRP A 438 -1.05 -3.56 -15.91
N GLU A 439 -1.22 -4.45 -14.93
CA GLU A 439 -1.16 -4.10 -13.50
C GLU A 439 0.25 -3.62 -13.09
N GLY A 440 1.29 -4.28 -13.62
CA GLY A 440 2.68 -3.88 -13.36
C GLY A 440 3.05 -2.54 -14.02
N GLU A 441 2.50 -2.23 -15.19
CA GLU A 441 2.72 -0.94 -15.85
C GLU A 441 1.98 0.19 -15.14
N GLN A 442 0.76 -0.06 -14.67
CA GLN A 442 -0.01 0.90 -13.88
C GLN A 442 0.67 1.21 -12.53
N GLU A 443 1.28 0.21 -11.89
CA GLU A 443 2.03 0.42 -10.65
C GLU A 443 3.25 1.34 -10.87
N LYS A 444 3.96 1.18 -12.01
CA LYS A 444 5.09 2.06 -12.36
C LYS A 444 4.65 3.49 -12.63
N THR A 445 3.54 3.69 -13.34
CA THR A 445 3.03 5.04 -13.63
C THR A 445 2.57 5.72 -12.35
N ASP A 446 1.95 4.99 -11.43
CA ASP A 446 1.57 5.49 -10.11
C ASP A 446 2.80 5.85 -9.25
N GLU A 447 3.85 5.02 -9.25
CA GLU A 447 5.12 5.30 -8.55
C GLU A 447 5.80 6.59 -9.05
N LEU A 448 5.81 6.79 -10.37
CA LEU A 448 6.37 7.99 -11.00
C LEU A 448 5.51 9.23 -10.70
N ALA A 449 4.19 9.10 -10.66
CA ALA A 449 3.29 10.18 -10.26
C ALA A 449 3.53 10.58 -8.80
N VAL A 450 3.65 9.61 -7.89
CA VAL A 450 4.01 9.86 -6.47
C VAL A 450 5.33 10.61 -6.37
N LEU A 451 6.37 10.18 -7.10
CA LEU A 451 7.65 10.90 -7.13
C LEU A 451 7.50 12.35 -7.60
N ALA A 452 6.73 12.59 -8.65
CA ALA A 452 6.51 13.93 -9.19
C ALA A 452 5.76 14.84 -8.20
N GLU A 453 4.79 14.32 -7.46
CA GLU A 453 4.05 15.08 -6.45
C GLU A 453 4.88 15.31 -5.16
N LEU A 454 5.67 14.32 -4.72
CA LEU A 454 6.61 14.49 -3.60
C LEU A 454 7.64 15.58 -3.89
N ARG A 455 8.14 15.68 -5.13
CA ARG A 455 9.06 16.76 -5.52
C ARG A 455 8.46 18.16 -5.38
N LYS A 456 7.15 18.30 -5.61
CA LYS A 456 6.46 19.59 -5.47
C LYS A 456 6.29 20.00 -4.00
N THR A 457 6.22 19.03 -3.10
CA THR A 457 5.90 19.26 -1.69
C THR A 457 7.12 19.26 -0.77
N GLY A 458 8.20 18.53 -1.12
CA GLY A 458 9.47 18.56 -0.37
C GLY A 458 10.56 17.65 -0.96
N SER A 459 11.78 18.20 -1.11
CA SER A 459 12.92 17.48 -1.72
C SER A 459 13.42 16.29 -0.89
N ALA A 460 13.45 16.41 0.45
CA ALA A 460 14.01 15.35 1.31
C ALA A 460 13.19 14.05 1.29
N ALA A 461 11.85 14.15 1.29
CA ALA A 461 10.97 12.98 1.18
C ALA A 461 11.06 12.36 -0.22
N ALA A 462 11.15 13.19 -1.28
CA ALA A 462 11.36 12.73 -2.65
C ALA A 462 12.69 11.96 -2.81
N LYS A 463 13.79 12.43 -2.19
CA LYS A 463 15.09 11.73 -2.19
C LYS A 463 14.99 10.36 -1.53
N LYS A 464 14.40 10.27 -0.32
CA LYS A 464 14.20 9.00 0.40
C LYS A 464 13.31 8.01 -0.38
N TYR A 465 12.24 8.49 -1.01
CA TYR A 465 11.37 7.65 -1.84
C TYR A 465 12.07 7.15 -3.11
N LEU A 466 12.89 8.00 -3.75
CA LEU A 466 13.71 7.62 -4.91
C LEU A 466 14.78 6.59 -4.54
N GLU A 467 15.43 6.74 -3.39
CA GLU A 467 16.33 5.75 -2.81
C GLU A 467 15.60 4.41 -2.62
N TRP A 468 14.42 4.41 -2.00
CA TRP A 468 13.63 3.19 -1.79
C TRP A 468 13.21 2.51 -3.10
N LEU A 469 12.80 3.27 -4.13
CA LEU A 469 12.38 2.70 -5.43
C LEU A 469 13.51 1.94 -6.13
N ILE A 470 14.73 2.48 -6.07
CA ILE A 470 15.89 1.89 -6.76
C ILE A 470 16.55 0.82 -5.89
N VAL A 471 16.85 1.14 -4.63
CA VAL A 471 17.63 0.28 -3.73
C VAL A 471 16.74 -0.76 -3.06
N GLY A 472 15.56 -0.35 -2.57
CA GLY A 472 14.63 -1.23 -1.87
C GLY A 472 13.82 -2.13 -2.81
N LYS A 473 13.13 -1.52 -3.79
CA LYS A 473 12.26 -2.25 -4.74
C LYS A 473 13.01 -2.81 -5.95
N GLY A 474 14.21 -2.29 -6.26
CA GLY A 474 15.04 -2.80 -7.36
C GLY A 474 14.53 -2.40 -8.75
N ARG A 475 13.89 -1.22 -8.91
CA ARG A 475 13.43 -0.74 -10.23
C ARG A 475 14.63 -0.38 -11.11
N GLU A 476 14.76 -1.06 -12.26
CA GLU A 476 15.84 -0.87 -13.23
C GLU A 476 15.45 0.19 -14.27
N ASN A 477 15.50 1.47 -13.89
CA ASN A 477 15.25 2.59 -14.81
C ASN A 477 16.46 3.52 -14.87
N SER A 478 17.07 3.65 -16.05
CA SER A 478 18.33 4.40 -16.24
C SER A 478 18.21 5.87 -15.83
N LEU A 479 17.06 6.49 -16.14
CA LEU A 479 16.79 7.89 -15.78
C LEU A 479 16.68 8.10 -14.26
N LEU A 480 15.96 7.21 -13.56
CA LEU A 480 15.84 7.28 -12.10
C LEU A 480 17.19 7.03 -11.42
N GLN A 481 17.99 6.10 -11.97
CA GLN A 481 19.33 5.84 -11.47
C GLN A 481 20.27 7.04 -11.65
N GLY A 482 20.20 7.72 -12.81
CA GLY A 482 20.93 8.98 -13.02
C GLY A 482 20.55 10.04 -12.00
N GLN A 483 19.25 10.19 -11.70
CA GLN A 483 18.74 11.12 -10.68
C GLN A 483 19.19 10.74 -9.26
N LEU A 484 19.26 9.44 -8.92
CA LEU A 484 19.81 8.99 -7.64
C LEU A 484 21.26 9.39 -7.50
N VAL A 485 22.06 9.16 -8.56
CA VAL A 485 23.49 9.49 -8.57
C VAL A 485 23.69 10.98 -8.41
N GLU A 486 22.92 11.82 -9.13
CA GLU A 486 22.96 13.27 -8.98
C GLU A 486 22.65 13.69 -7.54
N SER A 487 21.57 13.16 -6.93
CA SER A 487 21.23 13.47 -5.53
C SER A 487 22.30 13.03 -4.53
N CYS A 488 22.90 11.85 -4.70
CA CYS A 488 23.95 11.36 -3.82
C CYS A 488 25.24 12.20 -3.94
N VAL A 489 25.55 12.66 -5.15
CA VAL A 489 26.71 13.50 -5.42
C VAL A 489 26.50 14.93 -4.91
N GLU A 490 25.29 15.48 -5.02
CA GLU A 490 24.93 16.75 -4.39
C GLU A 490 25.08 16.68 -2.86
N ASP A 491 24.54 15.63 -2.22
CA ASP A 491 24.68 15.41 -0.79
C ASP A 491 26.16 15.26 -0.37
N LEU A 492 26.98 14.61 -1.21
CA LEU A 492 28.43 14.51 -1.01
C LEU A 492 29.11 15.88 -1.04
N PHE A 493 28.78 16.72 -2.02
CA PHE A 493 29.34 18.07 -2.11
C PHE A 493 28.84 18.97 -0.98
N GLU A 494 27.58 18.85 -0.55
CA GLU A 494 27.07 19.56 0.63
C GLU A 494 27.86 19.20 1.90
N CYS A 495 28.19 17.93 2.09
CA CYS A 495 29.06 17.48 3.18
C CYS A 495 30.48 18.05 3.09
N LEU A 496 31.00 18.23 1.87
CA LEU A 496 32.35 18.76 1.63
C LEU A 496 32.45 20.28 1.76
N ARG A 497 31.33 21.01 1.78
CA ARG A 497 31.33 22.44 2.14
C ARG A 497 31.69 22.66 3.61
N ASP A 498 31.50 21.65 4.46
CA ASP A 498 31.99 21.69 5.83
C ASP A 498 33.49 21.41 5.86
N ASP A 499 34.26 22.44 6.19
CA ASP A 499 35.71 22.40 6.32
C ASP A 499 36.21 21.30 7.27
N ALA A 500 35.47 20.99 8.34
CA ALA A 500 35.88 19.96 9.30
C ALA A 500 35.83 18.57 8.65
N ILE A 501 34.78 18.28 7.88
CA ILE A 501 34.59 17.03 7.16
C ILE A 501 35.62 16.89 6.05
N ALA A 502 35.83 17.95 5.25
CA ALA A 502 36.82 17.96 4.18
C ALA A 502 38.26 17.77 4.71
N LYS A 503 38.61 18.39 5.84
CA LYS A 503 39.90 18.19 6.53
C LYS A 503 40.04 16.77 7.07
N LEU A 504 39.00 16.21 7.69
CA LEU A 504 39.01 14.84 8.20
C LEU A 504 39.23 13.84 7.07
N TRP A 505 38.48 13.93 5.97
CA TRP A 505 38.61 13.01 4.84
C TRP A 505 39.98 13.12 4.17
N ARG A 506 40.49 14.34 3.97
CA ARG A 506 41.85 14.57 3.46
C ARG A 506 42.91 14.00 4.41
N ALA A 507 42.77 14.18 5.72
CA ALA A 507 43.67 13.62 6.72
C ALA A 507 43.63 12.08 6.73
N LYS A 508 42.46 11.47 6.52
CA LYS A 508 42.33 10.01 6.39
C LYS A 508 43.00 9.48 5.12
N CYS A 509 42.83 10.15 3.98
CA CYS A 509 43.57 9.81 2.76
C CYS A 509 45.09 9.96 2.96
N ALA A 510 45.54 11.06 3.55
CA ALA A 510 46.97 11.31 3.81
C ALA A 510 47.56 10.32 4.83
N SER A 511 46.81 9.95 5.87
CA SER A 511 47.21 8.92 6.84
C SER A 511 47.29 7.55 6.17
N TYR A 512 46.38 7.30 5.21
CA TYR A 512 46.45 6.08 4.44
C TYR A 512 47.71 6.07 3.57
N THR A 513 47.95 7.08 2.74
CA THR A 513 49.12 7.11 1.85
C THR A 513 50.47 7.13 2.60
N SER A 514 50.54 7.75 3.78
CA SER A 514 51.77 7.84 4.59
C SER A 514 52.05 6.62 5.48
N ALA A 515 51.03 5.84 5.87
CA ALA A 515 51.25 4.70 6.76
C ALA A 515 52.07 3.59 6.08
N THR A 516 53.17 3.20 6.72
CA THR A 516 53.97 2.02 6.35
C THR A 516 53.25 0.74 6.77
N PRO A 517 53.38 -0.36 6.01
CA PRO A 517 52.64 -1.62 6.22
C PRO A 517 52.90 -2.30 7.58
N THR A 518 53.89 -1.85 8.35
CA THR A 518 54.25 -2.40 9.67
C THR A 518 53.42 -1.81 10.82
N THR A 519 52.69 -0.72 10.59
CA THR A 519 51.97 0.03 11.66
C THR A 519 50.45 -0.08 11.54
N ALA A 520 49.94 -1.25 11.13
CA ALA A 520 48.53 -1.57 11.36
C ALA A 520 48.35 -1.84 12.85
N ALA A 521 47.82 -0.85 13.57
CA ALA A 521 47.52 -0.91 14.99
C ALA A 521 46.82 -2.23 15.37
N SER A 522 47.23 -2.76 16.52
CA SER A 522 46.69 -3.93 17.20
C SER A 522 45.15 -3.90 17.26
N LEU A 523 44.50 -4.55 16.30
CA LEU A 523 43.07 -4.84 16.30
C LEU A 523 42.86 -6.24 16.88
N SER A 524 42.91 -6.34 18.20
CA SER A 524 42.38 -7.51 18.94
C SER A 524 41.56 -7.05 20.15
N LYS A 525 40.26 -6.85 19.92
CA LYS A 525 39.24 -7.04 20.96
C LYS A 525 38.08 -7.82 20.35
N PHE A 526 38.21 -9.13 20.39
CA PHE A 526 37.08 -10.05 20.46
C PHE A 526 37.24 -10.87 21.74
N PRO A 527 36.14 -11.16 22.46
CA PRO A 527 36.19 -11.85 23.74
C PRO A 527 36.64 -13.30 23.56
N SER A 528 37.59 -13.68 24.40
CA SER A 528 38.11 -15.04 24.54
C SER A 528 37.00 -16.05 24.78
N THR A 529 36.89 -17.06 23.91
CA THR A 529 36.35 -18.36 24.30
C THR A 529 37.46 -19.39 24.10
N GLN A 530 37.80 -20.06 25.19
CA GLN A 530 38.85 -21.07 25.30
C GLN A 530 38.56 -22.26 24.37
N ALA A 531 39.57 -22.73 23.64
CA ALA A 531 39.70 -24.13 23.28
C ALA A 531 41.15 -24.48 22.88
N ALA A 532 41.80 -25.18 23.81
CA ALA A 532 42.80 -26.24 23.64
C ALA A 532 43.93 -26.11 22.61
N SER A 533 45.13 -25.95 23.17
CA SER A 533 46.41 -26.40 22.62
C SER A 533 46.46 -27.93 22.51
N LEU A 534 46.87 -28.47 21.35
CA LEU A 534 47.69 -29.69 21.24
C LEU A 534 48.61 -29.58 20.02
N MET A 535 49.83 -30.04 20.23
CA MET A 535 51.02 -29.89 19.39
C MET A 535 51.00 -30.77 18.14
N SER A 536 51.59 -30.29 17.04
CA SER A 536 52.38 -31.15 16.13
C SER A 536 53.41 -30.33 15.35
N ASP A 537 54.57 -30.95 15.21
CA ASP A 537 55.86 -30.43 14.79
C ASP A 537 56.01 -30.22 13.27
N SER A 538 56.91 -29.28 12.94
CA SER A 538 57.83 -29.25 11.79
C SER A 538 57.29 -29.08 10.35
N LEU A 539 57.53 -27.88 9.79
CA LEU A 539 58.03 -27.61 8.42
C LEU A 539 58.45 -26.11 8.36
N PRO A 540 59.56 -25.73 7.69
CA PRO A 540 60.09 -24.38 7.77
C PRO A 540 59.16 -23.38 7.06
N ARG A 541 58.69 -22.42 7.86
CA ARG A 541 57.79 -21.32 7.51
C ARG A 541 58.34 -20.51 6.32
N ALA A 542 57.55 -20.46 5.24
CA ALA A 542 57.74 -19.51 4.15
C ALA A 542 57.87 -18.07 4.69
N ALA A 543 58.74 -17.29 4.03
CA ALA A 543 59.14 -15.92 4.33
C ALA A 543 58.08 -15.06 5.04
N ASN A 544 58.52 -14.34 6.08
CA ASN A 544 57.81 -13.25 6.76
C ASN A 544 57.44 -12.14 5.75
N ILE A 545 56.37 -12.32 4.99
CA ILE A 545 55.72 -11.26 4.21
C ILE A 545 54.63 -10.67 5.13
N PRO A 546 54.70 -9.37 5.48
CA PRO A 546 53.64 -8.74 6.28
C PRO A 546 52.30 -8.85 5.53
N PRO A 547 51.18 -9.04 6.24
CA PRO A 547 49.87 -9.17 5.62
C PRO A 547 49.57 -7.96 4.72
N PRO A 548 48.90 -8.16 3.57
CA PRO A 548 48.56 -7.08 2.68
C PRO A 548 47.67 -6.07 3.41
N ARG A 549 47.95 -4.79 3.15
CA ARG A 549 47.19 -3.67 3.69
C ARG A 549 45.71 -3.79 3.29
N PRO A 550 44.75 -3.49 4.17
CA PRO A 550 43.34 -3.50 3.79
C PRO A 550 43.06 -2.40 2.75
N PRO A 551 42.15 -2.64 1.79
CA PRO A 551 41.66 -1.64 0.83
C PRO A 551 41.27 -0.32 1.51
N PHE A 552 41.47 0.80 0.80
CA PHE A 552 41.19 2.14 1.31
C PHE A 552 39.73 2.28 1.78
N LEU A 553 38.77 1.73 1.04
CA LEU A 553 37.36 1.78 1.42
C LEU A 553 37.10 1.06 2.77
N SER A 554 37.68 -0.13 2.96
CA SER A 554 37.56 -0.88 4.23
C SER A 554 38.26 -0.16 5.38
N TYR A 555 39.43 0.44 5.13
CA TYR A 555 40.13 1.29 6.10
C TYR A 555 39.32 2.54 6.47
N PHE A 556 38.73 3.20 5.47
CA PHE A 556 37.92 4.39 5.68
C PHE A 556 36.71 4.06 6.56
N VAL A 557 35.96 3.00 6.22
CA VAL A 557 34.78 2.57 6.99
C VAL A 557 35.13 2.14 8.41
N SER A 558 36.25 1.45 8.63
CA SER A 558 36.64 0.99 9.97
C SER A 558 37.23 2.09 10.86
N THR A 559 37.87 3.11 10.28
CA THR A 559 38.58 4.15 11.06
C THR A 559 37.83 5.48 11.17
N THR A 560 36.72 5.63 10.47
CA THR A 560 35.83 6.80 10.61
C THR A 560 34.65 6.46 11.52
N PRO A 561 34.37 7.31 12.53
CA PRO A 561 33.19 7.11 13.37
C PRO A 561 31.94 7.15 12.50
N ASP A 562 30.91 6.41 12.89
CA ASP A 562 29.66 6.42 12.16
C ASP A 562 29.02 7.82 12.22
N SER A 563 28.73 8.37 11.04
CA SER A 563 28.25 9.73 10.85
C SER A 563 27.39 9.80 9.58
N PRO A 564 26.45 10.75 9.47
CA PRO A 564 25.67 10.93 8.25
C PRO A 564 26.59 11.20 7.05
N SER A 565 27.66 11.97 7.23
CA SER A 565 28.64 12.27 6.17
C SER A 565 29.41 11.04 5.67
N LYS A 566 29.75 10.09 6.57
CA LYS A 566 30.35 8.80 6.19
C LYS A 566 29.40 7.99 5.33
N ARG A 567 28.13 7.87 5.75
CA ARG A 567 27.08 7.15 5.01
C ARG A 567 26.84 7.78 3.63
N THR A 568 26.77 9.11 3.55
CA THR A 568 26.65 9.86 2.29
C THR A 568 27.81 9.58 1.34
N ARG A 569 29.06 9.57 1.83
CA ARG A 569 30.23 9.26 1.01
C ARG A 569 30.18 7.85 0.44
N VAL A 570 29.85 6.86 1.27
CA VAL A 570 29.72 5.46 0.82
C VAL A 570 28.58 5.32 -0.19
N LYS A 571 27.41 5.92 0.05
CA LYS A 571 26.29 5.93 -0.92
C LYS A 571 26.70 6.54 -2.26
N ALA A 572 27.32 7.71 -2.25
CA ALA A 572 27.79 8.39 -3.46
C ALA A 572 28.80 7.54 -4.23
N LEU A 573 29.76 6.92 -3.53
CA LEU A 573 30.77 6.05 -4.13
C LEU A 573 30.14 4.81 -4.80
N LEU A 574 29.21 4.13 -4.11
CA LEU A 574 28.51 2.96 -4.65
C LEU A 574 27.60 3.34 -5.82
N ALA A 575 26.89 4.47 -5.72
CA ALA A 575 26.03 5.00 -6.78
C ALA A 575 26.84 5.35 -8.03
N LEU A 576 27.97 6.06 -7.87
CA LEU A 576 28.88 6.43 -8.96
C LEU A 576 29.39 5.19 -9.69
N GLN A 577 29.80 4.14 -8.96
CA GLN A 577 30.25 2.91 -9.61
C GLN A 577 29.10 2.15 -10.29
N ALA A 578 27.92 2.14 -9.66
CA ALA A 578 26.72 1.52 -10.19
C ALA A 578 26.13 2.26 -11.42
N THR A 579 26.68 3.38 -11.87
CA THR A 579 26.26 4.02 -13.14
C THR A 579 26.47 3.09 -14.36
N PRO A 580 25.46 2.90 -15.24
CA PRO A 580 25.57 2.00 -16.39
C PRO A 580 26.68 2.43 -17.35
N PHE A 581 27.44 1.43 -17.84
CA PHE A 581 28.53 1.63 -18.78
C PHE A 581 27.98 1.54 -20.21
N GLY A 582 28.08 2.64 -20.96
CA GLY A 582 27.73 2.71 -22.38
C GLY A 582 26.28 3.09 -22.69
N SER A 583 26.15 4.03 -23.65
CA SER A 583 24.95 4.40 -24.41
C SER A 583 24.01 5.51 -23.89
N GLY A 584 24.49 6.45 -23.08
CA GLY A 584 23.76 7.70 -22.83
C GLY A 584 24.70 8.89 -22.75
N ALA A 585 24.59 9.83 -23.69
CA ALA A 585 25.35 11.09 -23.66
C ALA A 585 25.15 11.86 -22.32
N GLU A 586 23.98 11.70 -21.69
CA GLU A 586 23.62 12.31 -20.42
C GLU A 586 24.42 11.77 -19.23
N GLY A 587 24.69 10.46 -19.19
CA GLY A 587 25.44 9.82 -18.10
C GLY A 587 26.91 10.20 -18.12
N GLU A 588 27.52 10.20 -19.31
CA GLU A 588 28.91 10.65 -19.48
C GLU A 588 29.06 12.15 -19.19
N ALA A 589 28.09 12.97 -19.60
CA ALA A 589 28.06 14.39 -19.27
C ALA A 589 27.95 14.63 -17.76
N LEU A 590 27.14 13.84 -17.05
CA LEU A 590 27.06 13.90 -15.58
C LEU A 590 28.42 13.60 -14.94
N LEU A 591 29.06 12.49 -15.34
CA LEU A 591 30.36 12.11 -14.78
C LEU A 591 31.45 13.16 -15.04
N LYS A 592 31.46 13.80 -16.22
CA LYS A 592 32.36 14.92 -16.54
C LYS A 592 32.10 16.13 -15.65
N ARG A 593 30.82 16.53 -15.46
CA ARG A 593 30.46 17.62 -14.53
C ARG A 593 30.92 17.34 -13.09
N VAL A 594 30.80 16.09 -12.64
CA VAL A 594 31.28 15.70 -11.30
C VAL A 594 32.80 15.80 -11.20
N GLN A 595 33.52 15.34 -12.23
CA GLN A 595 34.98 15.45 -12.28
C GLN A 595 35.46 16.90 -12.26
N GLU A 596 34.87 17.77 -13.08
CA GLU A 596 35.16 19.22 -13.12
C GLU A 596 34.92 19.87 -11.76
N ARG A 597 33.79 19.56 -11.11
CA ARG A 597 33.45 20.11 -9.80
C ARG A 597 34.39 19.65 -8.68
N ILE A 598 34.91 18.42 -8.75
CA ILE A 598 35.94 17.93 -7.81
C ILE A 598 37.25 18.70 -7.99
N ALA A 599 37.63 18.99 -9.23
CA ALA A 599 38.84 19.75 -9.55
C ALA A 599 38.72 21.22 -9.11
N GLU A 600 37.60 21.89 -9.43
CA GLU A 600 37.31 23.27 -9.01
C GLU A 600 37.30 23.43 -7.50
N GLY A 601 36.75 22.46 -6.77
CA GLY A 601 36.70 22.47 -5.31
C GLY A 601 38.01 22.05 -4.62
N GLY A 602 39.04 21.62 -5.36
CA GLY A 602 40.31 21.16 -4.78
C GLY A 602 40.17 19.94 -3.87
N TRP A 603 39.18 19.08 -4.13
CA TRP A 603 38.87 17.91 -3.30
C TRP A 603 39.53 16.61 -3.80
N GLU A 604 40.35 16.66 -4.84
CA GLU A 604 41.01 15.48 -5.45
C GLU A 604 41.75 14.60 -4.42
N LYS A 605 42.49 15.22 -3.50
CA LYS A 605 43.23 14.50 -2.45
C LYS A 605 42.32 13.89 -1.37
N ALA A 606 41.12 14.42 -1.20
CA ALA A 606 40.13 13.92 -0.25
C ALA A 606 39.25 12.81 -0.86
N LEU A 607 38.96 12.92 -2.17
CA LEU A 607 38.08 12.05 -2.94
C LEU A 607 38.84 11.19 -3.97
N SER A 608 40.04 10.75 -3.63
CA SER A 608 40.93 10.05 -4.55
C SER A 608 40.38 8.70 -5.05
N LEU A 609 39.59 7.99 -4.23
CA LEU A 609 38.95 6.73 -4.64
C LEU A 609 37.78 7.01 -5.58
N GLU A 610 36.99 8.05 -5.29
CA GLU A 610 35.90 8.51 -6.14
C GLU A 610 36.44 8.96 -7.52
N VAL A 611 37.56 9.67 -7.54
CA VAL A 611 38.29 10.06 -8.76
C VAL A 611 38.73 8.82 -9.55
N ALA A 612 39.25 7.78 -8.90
CA ALA A 612 39.58 6.52 -9.57
C ALA A 612 38.34 5.84 -10.18
N VAL A 613 37.20 5.85 -9.47
CA VAL A 613 35.91 5.34 -10.00
C VAL A 613 35.46 6.14 -11.22
N LEU A 614 35.56 7.48 -11.21
CA LEU A 614 35.23 8.33 -12.36
C LEU A 614 36.14 8.03 -13.56
N HIS A 615 37.46 7.94 -13.35
CA HIS A 615 38.41 7.59 -14.40
C HIS A 615 38.14 6.21 -15.00
N SER A 616 37.65 5.24 -14.21
CA SER A 616 37.30 3.91 -14.73
C SER A 616 36.16 3.93 -15.77
N LYS A 617 35.43 5.04 -15.84
CA LYS A 617 34.32 5.26 -16.78
C LYS A 617 34.69 6.19 -17.93
N LEU A 618 35.53 7.20 -17.67
CA LEU A 618 35.83 8.28 -18.62
C LEU A 618 37.20 8.16 -19.29
N SER A 619 38.14 7.44 -18.69
CA SER A 619 39.57 7.50 -19.03
C SER A 619 40.13 6.10 -19.33
N PRO A 620 41.27 6.03 -20.04
CA PRO A 620 41.97 4.77 -20.24
C PRO A 620 42.40 4.14 -18.89
N PRO A 621 42.52 2.81 -18.82
CA PRO A 621 42.80 2.08 -17.59
C PRO A 621 44.13 2.46 -16.93
N SER A 622 45.10 2.99 -17.69
CA SER A 622 46.38 3.48 -17.16
C SER A 622 46.21 4.61 -16.15
N ILE A 623 45.27 5.53 -16.38
CA ILE A 623 44.99 6.65 -15.46
C ILE A 623 44.34 6.15 -14.17
N VAL A 624 43.47 5.14 -14.26
CA VAL A 624 42.85 4.48 -13.09
C VAL A 624 43.93 3.81 -12.24
N LEU A 625 44.82 3.06 -12.86
CA LEU A 625 45.89 2.36 -12.14
C LEU A 625 46.88 3.35 -11.50
N ARG A 626 47.21 4.46 -12.18
CA ARG A 626 48.06 5.51 -11.62
C ARG A 626 47.40 6.24 -10.44
N THR A 627 46.09 6.50 -10.50
CA THR A 627 45.35 7.10 -9.37
C THR A 627 45.26 6.16 -8.16
N LEU A 628 45.05 4.86 -8.38
CA LEU A 628 45.09 3.85 -7.32
C LEU A 628 46.51 3.64 -6.75
N HIS A 629 47.53 3.75 -7.59
CA HIS A 629 48.93 3.71 -7.16
C HIS A 629 49.28 4.94 -6.30
N SER A 630 48.85 6.15 -6.69
CA SER A 630 49.00 7.36 -5.87
C SER A 630 48.32 7.23 -4.49
N LEU A 631 47.21 6.49 -4.43
CA LEU A 631 46.55 6.11 -3.18
C LEU A 631 47.27 5.02 -2.37
N ARG A 632 48.25 4.34 -2.96
CA ARG A 632 48.92 3.15 -2.42
C ARG A 632 47.95 2.03 -2.04
N ASP A 633 46.86 1.91 -2.80
CA ASP A 633 45.88 0.83 -2.65
C ASP A 633 46.17 -0.30 -3.65
N SER A 634 47.19 -1.11 -3.33
CA SER A 634 47.66 -2.20 -4.20
C SER A 634 46.62 -3.31 -4.36
N VAL A 635 45.79 -3.56 -3.33
CA VAL A 635 44.79 -4.63 -3.34
C VAL A 635 43.64 -4.29 -4.28
N THR A 636 43.15 -3.04 -4.27
CA THR A 636 42.11 -2.63 -5.24
C THR A 636 42.66 -2.51 -6.66
N ALA A 637 43.90 -2.03 -6.83
CA ALA A 637 44.55 -1.98 -8.14
C ALA A 637 44.73 -3.38 -8.76
N GLU A 638 45.21 -4.35 -7.96
CA GLU A 638 45.34 -5.74 -8.36
C GLU A 638 43.98 -6.36 -8.68
N ALA A 639 42.97 -6.16 -7.83
CA ALA A 639 41.62 -6.68 -8.06
C ALA A 639 40.94 -6.06 -9.29
N PHE A 640 41.21 -4.79 -9.59
CA PHE A 640 40.76 -4.13 -10.81
C PHE A 640 41.42 -4.78 -12.03
N ALA A 641 42.75 -4.88 -12.02
CA ALA A 641 43.58 -5.44 -13.09
C ALA A 641 43.26 -6.92 -13.38
N SER A 642 43.18 -7.76 -12.35
CA SER A 642 42.91 -9.20 -12.47
C SER A 642 41.52 -9.49 -13.07
N ASN A 643 40.55 -8.60 -12.83
CA ASN A 643 39.20 -8.73 -13.37
C ASN A 643 39.02 -8.03 -14.72
N GLY A 644 40.07 -7.44 -15.29
CA GLY A 644 40.00 -6.62 -16.51
C GLY A 644 38.98 -5.48 -16.40
N GLY A 645 38.72 -4.99 -15.18
CA GLY A 645 37.73 -3.94 -14.91
C GLY A 645 36.26 -4.39 -14.94
N ALA A 646 35.96 -5.70 -14.88
CA ALA A 646 34.61 -6.25 -15.06
C ALA A 646 33.59 -5.68 -14.08
N TYR A 647 34.05 -5.52 -12.84
CA TYR A 647 33.22 -5.08 -11.73
C TYR A 647 33.38 -3.58 -11.44
N GLY A 648 34.25 -2.87 -12.15
CA GLY A 648 34.72 -1.52 -11.78
C GLY A 648 35.84 -1.56 -10.73
N VAL A 649 36.17 -0.40 -10.15
CA VAL A 649 37.26 -0.25 -9.17
C VAL A 649 36.96 -0.97 -7.85
N ILE A 650 35.72 -0.90 -7.38
CA ILE A 650 35.28 -1.52 -6.11
C ILE A 650 34.73 -2.92 -6.39
N SER A 651 35.28 -3.95 -5.75
CA SER A 651 34.72 -5.30 -5.87
C SER A 651 33.35 -5.39 -5.16
N PRO A 652 32.43 -6.26 -5.62
CA PRO A 652 31.11 -6.41 -4.99
C PRO A 652 31.22 -6.77 -3.51
N ARG A 653 32.20 -7.61 -3.13
CA ARG A 653 32.45 -7.99 -1.73
C ARG A 653 32.89 -6.83 -0.86
N ILE A 654 33.82 -6.00 -1.35
CA ILE A 654 34.31 -4.84 -0.60
C ILE A 654 33.21 -3.78 -0.49
N GLY A 655 32.45 -3.54 -1.55
CA GLY A 655 31.31 -2.62 -1.53
C GLY A 655 30.21 -3.06 -0.56
N ALA A 656 29.84 -4.35 -0.56
CA ALA A 656 28.87 -4.90 0.38
C ALA A 656 29.33 -4.78 1.83
N SER A 657 30.56 -5.17 2.14
CA SER A 657 31.11 -5.07 3.50
C SER A 657 31.20 -3.61 3.97
N ALA A 658 31.53 -2.67 3.08
CA ALA A 658 31.55 -1.25 3.39
C ALA A 658 30.16 -0.67 3.68
N ALA A 659 29.14 -1.10 2.91
CA ALA A 659 27.75 -0.71 3.13
C ALA A 659 27.18 -1.31 4.43
N GLU A 660 27.44 -2.59 4.71
CA GLU A 660 27.03 -3.26 5.96
C GLU A 660 27.67 -2.60 7.19
N GLY A 661 28.96 -2.23 7.10
CA GLY A 661 29.66 -1.48 8.14
C GLY A 661 29.14 -0.05 8.38
N CYS A 662 28.19 0.43 7.56
CA CYS A 662 27.51 1.71 7.69
C CYS A 662 25.99 1.56 7.92
N GLU A 663 25.51 0.36 8.28
CA GLU A 663 24.09 0.01 8.45
C GLU A 663 23.23 0.17 7.17
N LEU A 664 23.85 0.06 5.99
CA LEU A 664 23.20 0.20 4.68
C LEU A 664 22.97 -1.17 4.01
N ALA A 665 22.24 -2.06 4.67
CA ALA A 665 22.04 -3.44 4.20
C ALA A 665 21.34 -3.53 2.83
N ASP A 666 20.37 -2.66 2.55
CA ASP A 666 19.66 -2.66 1.26
C ASP A 666 20.56 -2.17 0.12
N TRP A 667 21.45 -1.21 0.40
CA TRP A 667 22.48 -0.78 -0.55
C TRP A 667 23.49 -1.88 -0.84
N ALA A 668 23.87 -2.69 0.15
CA ALA A 668 24.77 -3.82 -0.04
C ALA A 668 24.18 -4.82 -1.04
N LYS A 669 22.92 -5.23 -0.83
CA LYS A 669 22.19 -6.16 -1.71
C LYS A 669 22.02 -5.59 -3.12
N TRP A 670 21.58 -4.34 -3.22
CA TRP A 670 21.39 -3.66 -4.50
C TRP A 670 22.71 -3.52 -5.28
N PHE A 671 23.79 -3.12 -4.61
CA PHE A 671 25.10 -2.94 -5.24
C PHE A 671 25.65 -4.25 -5.80
N VAL A 672 25.59 -5.34 -5.03
CA VAL A 672 26.05 -6.67 -5.49
C VAL A 672 25.25 -7.10 -6.72
N LYS A 673 23.91 -7.05 -6.65
CA LYS A 673 23.04 -7.41 -7.77
C LYS A 673 23.37 -6.59 -9.03
N THR A 674 23.43 -5.27 -8.92
CA THR A 674 23.66 -4.38 -10.08
C THR A 674 25.04 -4.56 -10.71
N VAL A 675 26.08 -4.78 -9.91
CA VAL A 675 27.46 -4.99 -10.38
C VAL A 675 27.61 -6.38 -11.01
N GLU A 676 26.99 -7.41 -10.46
CA GLU A 676 27.00 -8.77 -11.01
C GLU A 676 26.20 -8.87 -12.31
N ASP A 677 24.99 -8.33 -12.36
CA ASP A 677 24.14 -8.29 -13.57
C ASP A 677 24.86 -7.57 -14.72
N ARG A 678 25.57 -6.47 -14.40
CA ARG A 678 26.43 -5.78 -15.37
C ARG A 678 27.57 -6.65 -15.85
N SER A 679 28.29 -7.30 -14.94
CA SER A 679 29.41 -8.17 -15.31
C SER A 679 28.92 -9.29 -16.25
N ALA A 680 27.72 -9.83 -16.00
CA ALA A 680 27.09 -10.84 -16.84
C ALA A 680 26.68 -10.28 -18.20
N ALA A 681 26.08 -9.09 -18.25
CA ALA A 681 25.74 -8.40 -19.51
C ALA A 681 26.99 -8.14 -20.36
N VAL A 682 28.06 -7.66 -19.74
CA VAL A 682 29.34 -7.39 -20.40
C VAL A 682 29.99 -8.69 -20.90
N ASN A 683 29.91 -9.77 -20.13
CA ASN A 683 30.40 -11.09 -20.54
C ASN A 683 29.61 -11.68 -21.73
N ARG A 684 28.29 -11.43 -21.83
CA ARG A 684 27.50 -11.83 -23.01
C ARG A 684 27.89 -11.07 -24.27
N THR A 685 28.31 -9.81 -24.13
CA THR A 685 28.77 -8.97 -25.25
C THR A 685 30.24 -9.16 -25.63
N LYS A 686 30.98 -10.08 -24.98
CA LYS A 686 32.41 -10.36 -25.27
C LYS A 686 32.70 -10.78 -26.72
N SER A 687 31.68 -11.11 -27.52
CA SER A 687 31.87 -11.40 -28.94
C SER A 687 31.96 -10.16 -29.84
N ALA A 688 31.77 -8.92 -29.35
CA ALA A 688 31.58 -7.76 -30.24
C ALA A 688 32.20 -6.42 -29.81
N ASN A 689 32.91 -6.30 -28.68
CA ASN A 689 33.43 -4.99 -28.25
C ASN A 689 34.99 -4.94 -28.18
N PRO A 690 35.67 -4.28 -29.14
CA PRO A 690 37.14 -4.28 -29.27
C PRO A 690 37.88 -3.34 -28.30
N GLY A 691 37.19 -2.65 -27.40
CA GLY A 691 37.80 -1.62 -26.53
C GLY A 691 38.28 -2.07 -25.15
N ARG A 692 38.10 -3.35 -24.79
CA ARG A 692 38.42 -3.84 -23.43
C ARG A 692 39.71 -4.64 -23.44
N GLN A 693 40.73 -4.10 -22.77
CA GLN A 693 42.01 -4.79 -22.60
C GLN A 693 41.79 -6.11 -21.84
N PRO A 694 42.37 -7.23 -22.31
CA PRO A 694 42.38 -8.47 -21.55
C PRO A 694 43.03 -8.26 -20.17
N PRO A 695 42.66 -9.07 -19.15
CA PRO A 695 43.24 -8.95 -17.82
C PRO A 695 44.77 -8.99 -17.81
N SER A 696 45.38 -9.75 -18.72
CA SER A 696 46.83 -9.82 -18.90
C SER A 696 47.43 -8.47 -19.31
N GLU A 697 46.85 -7.76 -20.28
CA GLU A 697 47.30 -6.42 -20.67
C GLU A 697 47.11 -5.37 -19.57
N MET A 698 46.03 -5.48 -18.80
CA MET A 698 45.78 -4.55 -17.69
C MET A 698 46.75 -4.79 -16.52
N LEU A 699 47.10 -6.05 -16.25
CA LEU A 699 48.16 -6.42 -15.31
C LEU A 699 49.54 -5.96 -15.80
N LYS A 700 49.85 -6.05 -17.10
CA LYS A 700 51.08 -5.48 -17.68
C LYS A 700 51.14 -3.96 -17.48
N THR A 701 50.03 -3.26 -17.72
CA THR A 701 49.92 -1.82 -17.48
C THR A 701 50.14 -1.50 -15.99
N LEU A 702 49.65 -2.33 -15.07
CA LEU A 702 49.91 -2.16 -13.64
C LEU A 702 51.38 -2.36 -13.28
N VAL A 703 52.04 -3.37 -13.86
CA VAL A 703 53.48 -3.58 -13.69
C VAL A 703 54.25 -2.37 -14.21
N GLN A 704 53.92 -1.85 -15.40
CA GLN A 704 54.55 -0.65 -15.95
C GLN A 704 54.41 0.56 -15.03
N VAL A 705 53.21 0.84 -14.50
CA VAL A 705 52.98 1.94 -13.56
C VAL A 705 53.82 1.79 -12.29
N TYR A 706 53.93 0.58 -11.74
CA TYR A 706 54.77 0.36 -10.55
C TYR A 706 56.28 0.41 -10.86
N THR A 707 56.67 0.08 -12.08
CA THR A 707 58.06 0.19 -12.55
C THR A 707 58.49 1.65 -12.74
N GLU A 708 57.59 2.50 -13.25
CA GLU A 708 57.83 3.96 -13.41
C GLU A 708 58.17 4.63 -12.06
N ASP A 709 57.56 4.17 -10.97
CA ASP A 709 57.74 4.71 -9.61
C ASP A 709 58.80 3.94 -8.77
N GLU A 710 59.60 3.06 -9.40
CA GLU A 710 60.67 2.24 -8.79
C GLU A 710 60.23 1.37 -7.58
N ASP A 711 58.96 0.94 -7.54
CA ASP A 711 58.36 0.29 -6.36
C ASP A 711 58.58 -1.24 -6.34
N VAL A 712 59.86 -1.66 -6.25
CA VAL A 712 60.33 -3.06 -6.41
C VAL A 712 59.59 -4.07 -5.52
N GLN A 713 59.23 -3.67 -4.29
CA GLN A 713 58.53 -4.55 -3.35
C GLN A 713 57.09 -4.83 -3.76
N GLN A 714 56.40 -3.87 -4.39
CA GLN A 714 55.02 -4.08 -4.85
C GLN A 714 55.00 -4.89 -6.14
N VAL A 715 55.95 -4.66 -7.05
CA VAL A 715 56.08 -5.46 -8.28
C VAL A 715 56.42 -6.91 -7.96
N SER A 716 57.38 -7.17 -7.07
CA SER A 716 57.70 -8.56 -6.66
C SER A 716 56.50 -9.29 -6.04
N ARG A 717 55.67 -8.59 -5.24
CA ARG A 717 54.42 -9.14 -4.68
C ARG A 717 53.40 -9.43 -5.78
N LEU A 718 53.14 -8.45 -6.66
CA LEU A 718 52.18 -8.59 -7.76
C LEU A 718 52.57 -9.73 -8.70
N LEU A 719 53.86 -9.82 -9.07
CA LEU A 719 54.36 -10.92 -9.90
C LEU A 719 54.20 -12.27 -9.21
N SER A 720 54.44 -12.35 -7.90
CA SER A 720 54.27 -13.59 -7.15
C SER A 720 52.80 -14.02 -6.98
N SER A 721 51.87 -13.06 -6.79
CA SER A 721 50.44 -13.33 -6.61
C SER A 721 49.73 -13.64 -7.94
N GLN A 722 50.05 -12.89 -8.99
CA GLN A 722 49.43 -13.00 -10.32
C GLN A 722 50.26 -13.83 -11.31
N ALA A 723 51.12 -14.72 -10.81
CA ALA A 723 51.97 -15.59 -11.63
C ALA A 723 51.19 -16.46 -12.63
N GLN A 724 49.89 -16.68 -12.40
CA GLN A 724 49.04 -17.43 -13.32
C GLN A 724 48.61 -16.63 -14.56
N ASN A 725 48.44 -15.32 -14.42
CA ASN A 725 47.86 -14.45 -15.45
C ASN A 725 48.92 -13.68 -16.27
N LEU A 726 50.20 -13.88 -15.95
CA LEU A 726 51.33 -13.19 -16.55
C LEU A 726 52.29 -14.18 -17.22
N GLU A 727 52.71 -13.86 -18.44
CA GLU A 727 53.68 -14.64 -19.20
C GLU A 727 55.11 -14.14 -18.96
N ILE A 728 56.06 -15.08 -18.95
CA ILE A 728 57.48 -14.81 -18.69
C ILE A 728 58.09 -13.81 -19.69
N PRO A 729 57.97 -13.98 -21.03
CA PRO A 729 58.64 -13.09 -21.98
C PRO A 729 58.15 -11.64 -21.88
N ASP A 730 56.86 -11.46 -21.63
CA ASP A 730 56.25 -10.14 -21.48
C ASP A 730 56.72 -9.42 -20.23
N VAL A 731 56.82 -10.12 -19.09
CA VAL A 731 57.25 -9.52 -17.83
C VAL A 731 58.73 -9.13 -17.87
N ILE A 732 59.59 -9.97 -18.47
CA ILE A 732 61.03 -9.68 -18.56
C ILE A 732 61.30 -8.41 -19.36
N SER A 733 60.53 -8.15 -20.43
CA SER A 733 60.67 -6.93 -21.22
C SER A 733 60.21 -5.65 -20.50
N LEU A 734 59.38 -5.77 -19.46
CA LEU A 734 58.84 -4.65 -18.67
C LEU A 734 59.66 -4.32 -17.42
N VAL A 735 60.56 -5.21 -16.99
CA VAL A 735 61.37 -5.05 -15.78
C VAL A 735 62.72 -4.41 -16.12
N PRO A 736 63.15 -3.34 -15.42
CA PRO A 736 64.44 -2.70 -15.66
C PRO A 736 65.63 -3.61 -15.34
N GLU A 737 66.70 -3.52 -16.12
CA GLU A 737 67.93 -4.29 -15.91
C GLU A 737 68.65 -3.94 -14.58
N SER A 738 68.33 -2.79 -13.98
CA SER A 738 68.88 -2.33 -12.70
C SER A 738 68.34 -3.09 -11.48
N TRP A 739 67.30 -3.92 -11.65
CA TRP A 739 66.65 -4.61 -10.55
C TRP A 739 67.34 -5.92 -10.18
N PRO A 740 67.45 -6.24 -8.87
CA PRO A 740 68.12 -7.45 -8.46
C PRO A 740 67.25 -8.68 -8.73
N LEU A 741 67.88 -9.74 -9.25
CA LEU A 741 67.21 -10.97 -9.68
C LEU A 741 66.33 -11.63 -8.60
N HIS A 742 66.70 -11.47 -7.32
CA HIS A 742 65.92 -12.04 -6.20
C HIS A 742 64.48 -11.51 -6.14
N SER A 743 64.22 -10.29 -6.60
CA SER A 743 62.88 -9.70 -6.64
C SER A 743 61.92 -10.40 -7.61
N VAL A 744 62.43 -11.00 -8.70
CA VAL A 744 61.64 -11.68 -9.74
C VAL A 744 61.73 -13.22 -9.62
N SER A 745 62.70 -13.71 -8.85
CA SER A 745 63.00 -15.14 -8.66
C SER A 745 61.79 -15.99 -8.26
N SER A 746 60.95 -15.49 -7.34
CA SER A 746 59.77 -16.22 -6.85
C SER A 746 58.73 -16.42 -7.96
N PHE A 747 58.52 -15.40 -8.79
CA PHE A 747 57.69 -15.47 -9.99
C PHE A 747 58.29 -16.42 -11.02
N LEU A 748 59.58 -16.29 -11.37
CA LEU A 748 60.22 -17.15 -12.36
C LEU A 748 60.15 -18.63 -11.97
N VAL A 749 60.49 -18.96 -10.71
CA VAL A 749 60.41 -20.35 -10.22
C VAL A 749 58.99 -20.89 -10.30
N ARG A 750 57.99 -20.08 -9.95
CA ARG A 750 56.57 -20.50 -9.98
C ARG A 750 56.07 -20.67 -11.42
N SER A 751 56.35 -19.72 -12.30
CA SER A 751 55.93 -19.71 -13.70
C SER A 751 56.62 -20.80 -14.52
N LEU A 752 57.92 -21.02 -14.32
CA LEU A 752 58.66 -22.12 -14.96
C LEU A 752 58.19 -23.49 -14.47
N ARG A 753 57.97 -23.65 -13.16
CA ARG A 753 57.42 -24.90 -12.61
C ARG A 753 56.06 -25.21 -13.20
N ARG A 754 55.20 -24.19 -13.36
CA ARG A 754 53.90 -24.34 -14.00
C ARG A 754 54.04 -24.75 -15.46
N SER A 755 54.85 -24.06 -16.24
CA SER A 755 55.05 -24.38 -17.66
C SER A 755 55.60 -25.81 -17.86
N LEU A 756 56.52 -26.25 -17.00
CA LEU A 756 56.99 -27.64 -16.99
C LEU A 756 55.90 -28.62 -16.57
N HIS A 757 55.06 -28.27 -15.59
CA HIS A 757 53.96 -29.11 -15.17
C HIS A 757 52.91 -29.28 -16.27
N GLU A 758 52.49 -28.19 -16.91
CA GLU A 758 51.57 -28.21 -18.06
C GLU A 758 52.14 -29.04 -19.22
N LYS A 759 53.45 -28.95 -19.48
CA LYS A 759 54.13 -29.79 -20.47
C LYS A 759 54.06 -31.27 -20.12
N HIS A 760 54.41 -31.65 -18.88
CA HIS A 760 54.39 -33.05 -18.45
C HIS A 760 52.96 -33.61 -18.39
N GLU A 761 52.00 -32.83 -17.91
CA GLU A 761 50.58 -33.18 -17.92
C GLU A 761 50.10 -33.40 -19.36
N GLY A 762 50.43 -32.49 -20.28
CA GLY A 762 50.15 -32.64 -21.70
C GLY A 762 50.79 -33.89 -22.32
N GLN A 763 52.00 -34.26 -21.93
CA GLN A 763 52.65 -35.50 -22.37
C GLN A 763 51.94 -36.75 -21.85
N ILE A 764 51.52 -36.75 -20.58
CA ILE A 764 50.76 -37.85 -19.98
C ILE A 764 49.40 -37.98 -20.68
N VAL A 765 48.70 -36.87 -20.87
CA VAL A 765 47.41 -36.82 -21.57
C VAL A 765 47.57 -37.29 -23.02
N LYS A 766 48.59 -36.84 -23.76
CA LYS A 766 48.92 -37.35 -25.11
C LYS A 766 49.16 -38.86 -25.11
N ALA A 767 49.91 -39.37 -24.14
CA ALA A 767 50.17 -40.82 -24.02
C ALA A 767 48.90 -41.62 -23.70
N ILE A 768 48.01 -41.11 -22.84
CA ILE A 768 46.72 -41.73 -22.53
C ILE A 768 45.83 -41.74 -23.78
N TYR A 769 45.72 -40.63 -24.50
CA TYR A 769 44.96 -40.56 -25.74
C TYR A 769 45.54 -41.49 -26.82
N ALA A 770 46.87 -41.61 -26.94
CA ALA A 770 47.50 -42.55 -27.86
C ALA A 770 47.10 -44.01 -27.53
N GLY A 771 47.11 -44.40 -26.25
CA GLY A 771 46.67 -45.73 -25.83
C GLY A 771 45.16 -45.96 -26.01
N GLN A 772 44.33 -44.95 -25.75
CA GLN A 772 42.88 -45.03 -25.99
C GLN A 772 42.56 -45.15 -27.48
N ASN A 773 43.24 -44.36 -28.32
CA ASN A 773 43.11 -44.43 -29.77
C ASN A 773 43.53 -45.81 -30.27
N LEU A 774 44.63 -46.38 -29.75
CA LEU A 774 45.06 -47.73 -30.09
C LEU A 774 44.01 -48.79 -29.73
N LYS A 775 43.38 -48.67 -28.56
CA LYS A 775 42.31 -49.59 -28.13
C LYS A 775 41.03 -49.45 -28.97
N VAL A 776 40.68 -48.23 -29.38
CA VAL A 776 39.56 -47.98 -30.30
C VAL A 776 39.88 -48.59 -31.66
N PHE A 777 41.11 -48.42 -32.13
CA PHE A 777 41.60 -48.98 -33.38
C PHE A 777 41.57 -50.51 -33.36
N GLU A 778 42.07 -51.15 -32.30
CA GLU A 778 42.01 -52.61 -32.10
C GLU A 778 40.57 -53.14 -32.13
N ARG A 779 39.63 -52.45 -31.47
CA ARG A 779 38.20 -52.82 -31.52
C ARG A 779 37.61 -52.66 -32.91
N SER A 780 37.97 -51.59 -33.62
CA SER A 780 37.48 -51.34 -34.97
C SER A 780 37.96 -52.40 -35.97
N TYR A 781 39.14 -52.98 -35.75
CA TYR A 781 39.64 -54.06 -36.61
C TYR A 781 38.78 -55.32 -36.57
N ILE A 782 38.19 -55.67 -35.43
CA ILE A 782 37.28 -56.82 -35.32
C ILE A 782 36.05 -56.58 -36.19
N THR A 783 35.43 -55.40 -36.06
CA THR A 783 34.25 -55.04 -36.86
C THR A 783 34.56 -54.97 -38.36
N LEU A 784 35.67 -54.35 -38.74
CA LEU A 784 36.10 -54.25 -40.15
C LEU A 784 36.40 -55.64 -40.75
N ARG A 785 36.97 -56.54 -39.96
CA ARG A 785 37.22 -57.93 -40.37
C ARG A 785 35.91 -58.72 -40.54
N ASP A 786 34.95 -58.54 -39.64
CA ASP A 786 33.63 -59.17 -39.74
C ASP A 786 32.85 -58.68 -40.98
N GLU A 787 33.10 -57.44 -41.42
CA GLU A 787 32.56 -56.86 -42.66
C GLU A 787 33.35 -57.25 -43.93
N GLY A 788 34.38 -58.10 -43.82
CA GLY A 788 35.13 -58.65 -44.95
C GLY A 788 36.36 -57.86 -45.39
N ALA A 789 36.78 -56.83 -44.64
CA ALA A 789 38.00 -56.08 -44.93
C ALA A 789 39.26 -56.89 -44.55
N ILE A 790 40.24 -56.93 -45.44
CA ILE A 790 41.56 -57.52 -45.20
C ILE A 790 42.49 -56.42 -44.69
N ILE A 791 43.02 -56.59 -43.47
CA ILE A 791 43.94 -55.63 -42.86
C ILE A 791 45.36 -55.96 -43.35
N GLU A 792 45.94 -55.09 -44.18
CA GLU A 792 47.33 -55.19 -44.62
C GLU A 792 48.24 -54.53 -43.57
N GLU A 793 48.93 -55.35 -42.77
CA GLU A 793 49.97 -54.85 -41.87
C GLU A 793 51.16 -54.39 -42.71
N THR A 794 51.50 -53.10 -42.65
CA THR A 794 52.67 -52.56 -43.33
C THR A 794 53.91 -53.25 -42.77
N ILE A 795 54.56 -54.09 -43.57
CA ILE A 795 55.88 -54.63 -43.29
C ILE A 795 56.83 -53.43 -43.25
N GLU A 796 57.49 -53.20 -42.11
CA GLU A 796 58.57 -52.21 -42.01
C GLU A 796 59.71 -52.67 -42.92
N ASP A 797 59.72 -52.20 -44.17
CA ASP A 797 60.86 -52.34 -45.05
C ASP A 797 62.02 -51.52 -44.46
N GLY A 798 62.97 -52.24 -43.86
CA GLY A 798 64.19 -51.66 -43.32
C GLY A 798 65.09 -51.15 -44.43
N GLU A 799 65.21 -49.82 -44.58
CA GLU A 799 66.46 -49.17 -44.97
C GLU A 799 66.45 -47.67 -44.61
N GLY A 800 67.60 -47.21 -44.10
CA GLY A 800 67.72 -45.94 -43.37
C GLY A 800 67.57 -44.66 -44.20
N GLY A 801 66.96 -43.64 -43.58
CA GLY A 801 66.95 -42.28 -44.09
C GLY A 801 66.12 -41.31 -43.23
N SER A 802 66.79 -40.58 -42.34
CA SER A 802 66.35 -39.34 -41.67
C SER A 802 64.91 -39.23 -41.14
N GLY A 803 64.73 -39.54 -39.86
CA GLY A 803 64.11 -38.64 -38.87
C GLY A 803 62.79 -37.94 -39.18
N GLU A 804 61.81 -38.60 -39.82
CA GLU A 804 60.42 -38.15 -39.75
C GLU A 804 59.73 -38.76 -38.53
N SER A 805 59.20 -37.88 -37.68
CA SER A 805 58.48 -38.20 -36.44
C SER A 805 57.29 -39.13 -36.70
N PHE A 806 57.13 -40.13 -35.84
CA PHE A 806 55.99 -41.07 -35.79
C PHE A 806 54.61 -40.38 -35.74
N ASP A 807 54.54 -39.08 -35.41
CA ASP A 807 53.30 -38.26 -35.51
C ASP A 807 52.78 -38.14 -36.97
N GLY A 808 53.66 -38.13 -37.98
CA GLY A 808 53.27 -37.90 -39.38
C GLY A 808 52.53 -39.07 -40.02
N LEU A 809 52.72 -40.30 -39.52
CA LEU A 809 52.08 -41.50 -40.05
C LEU A 809 50.62 -41.61 -39.59
N VAL A 810 50.34 -41.22 -38.34
CA VAL A 810 48.98 -41.22 -37.79
C VAL A 810 48.12 -40.13 -38.45
N GLU A 811 48.68 -38.96 -38.77
CA GLU A 811 47.97 -37.89 -39.48
C GLU A 811 47.71 -38.25 -40.96
N LYS A 812 48.66 -38.95 -41.63
CA LYS A 812 48.45 -39.47 -43.00
C LYS A 812 47.36 -40.52 -43.07
N VAL A 813 47.33 -41.48 -42.15
CA VAL A 813 46.28 -42.53 -42.10
C VAL A 813 44.92 -41.93 -41.73
N ALA A 814 44.87 -40.94 -40.84
CA ALA A 814 43.63 -40.23 -40.50
C ALA A 814 43.11 -39.34 -41.65
N MET A 815 43.99 -38.71 -42.45
CA MET A 815 43.58 -37.94 -43.63
C MET A 815 43.12 -38.83 -44.80
N GLN A 816 43.67 -40.03 -44.96
CA GLN A 816 43.23 -40.98 -45.98
C GLN A 816 41.85 -41.59 -45.68
N LEU A 817 41.49 -41.76 -44.40
CA LEU A 817 40.13 -42.16 -44.00
C LEU A 817 39.12 -41.01 -44.04
N GLY A 818 39.58 -39.76 -44.08
CA GLY A 818 38.72 -38.56 -44.14
C GLY A 818 38.33 -38.09 -45.55
N ARG A 819 38.96 -38.63 -46.60
CA ARG A 819 38.53 -38.43 -48.00
C ARG A 819 38.05 -39.77 -48.53
N GLY A 820 36.72 -39.94 -48.53
CA GLY A 820 36.07 -41.11 -49.08
C GLY A 820 36.54 -41.39 -50.50
N ASP A 821 37.16 -42.55 -50.67
CA ASP A 821 37.03 -43.43 -51.83
C ASP A 821 37.56 -44.79 -51.40
N ILE A 822 36.62 -45.63 -50.93
CA ILE A 822 36.87 -47.04 -50.62
C ILE A 822 36.96 -47.76 -51.97
N HIS A 823 38.16 -48.04 -52.44
CA HIS A 823 38.35 -48.98 -53.55
C HIS A 823 38.39 -50.41 -53.00
N VAL A 824 37.26 -51.12 -53.10
CA VAL A 824 37.21 -52.58 -52.97
C VAL A 824 37.77 -53.16 -54.27
N VAL A 825 38.87 -53.89 -54.19
CA VAL A 825 39.39 -54.69 -55.30
C VAL A 825 38.88 -56.11 -55.12
N ASP A 826 37.91 -56.52 -55.94
CA ASP A 826 37.51 -57.92 -56.07
C ASP A 826 38.63 -58.69 -56.77
N ILE A 827 39.19 -59.69 -56.08
CA ILE A 827 40.12 -60.66 -56.68
C ILE A 827 39.29 -61.88 -57.09
N GLU A 828 38.94 -61.96 -58.38
CA GLU A 828 38.32 -63.14 -58.98
C GLU A 828 39.24 -64.36 -58.85
N GLY A 829 38.75 -65.39 -58.16
CA GLY A 829 39.37 -66.71 -58.10
C GLY A 829 39.13 -67.49 -59.38
N SER A 830 40.20 -67.71 -60.15
CA SER A 830 40.27 -68.73 -61.19
C SER A 830 40.11 -70.13 -60.61
N ASN A 831 39.15 -70.91 -61.11
CA ASN A 831 39.31 -72.35 -61.30
C ASN A 831 38.27 -72.89 -62.29
N GLY A 832 38.73 -73.55 -63.35
CA GLY A 832 37.90 -74.09 -64.43
C GLY A 832 37.38 -75.52 -64.19
N GLY A 833 36.51 -75.95 -65.11
CA GLY A 833 36.18 -77.35 -65.39
C GLY A 833 34.78 -77.80 -64.97
N GLY A 834 33.92 -78.09 -65.96
CA GLY A 834 32.62 -78.75 -65.78
C GLY A 834 31.56 -78.25 -66.73
#